data_AF-A0A317JBB4-F1
#
_entry.id   AF-A0A317JBB4-F1
#
_cell.length_a   1.000
_cell.length_b   1.000
_cell.length_c   1.000
_cell.angle_alpha   90.00
_cell.angle_beta   90.00
_cell.angle_gamma   90.00
#
_symmetry.space_group_name_H-M   'P 1'
#
loop_
_entity.id
_entity.type
_entity.pdbx_description
1 polymer ?
#
loop_
_entity_poly.entity_id
_entity_poly.type
_entity_poly.pdbx_seq_one_letter_code
_entity_poly.pdbx_strand_id
1 'polypeptide(L)'
;MNKRVLYPGTLLALALVLAAMLVGSRAAQAQSGSVRVGNADLGGVVTSSKGPEAGVWVIAETTELPTKFVKIVVTDDQGRYLVPELPKANYNVWVRGYGLVDSPKVKATPGQSLNLKAVVAPDKKAAVEYYPALYWFSLLQVPPKSDFPGTGPSGNGIATSVKSQGEWIRNIVNTDGCTGCHQMGDKATREIPQSILSKVADSKAAWDLRIKAGQAGGGMSARFDQVGRQRALAMYADWSDRIAHGELPSAAPSRPQGRERNVVVTLWDWADPKVYLHDAISSDKRNPGVNANGPIYGALEESGDYLTVLDPVRNATSQVKLRVRDPQTPSSFATKPMAASPYWGDEAIWNSQTTVHSFSMDKQGRVWAAARVRKPTTPAWCQAGSDHPSAKLFPINQGQRGLELYEPKTKETTTIDTCFTWGHVNFDDRDVLWSSFGPAGIEGWFDTRIWDKTHDEKQAQGWSAFVLDYNGNGKRDAYTEPNQPPDPTKDKRINVSFYGDAPAPDGSVWGSVLGMPGALVRFVPGSHPPETALAEYYEVPWNNPKAPVQGFAPRGMDVDSKGVVWAPLSSGHYASFDRSKCKGPLNGPAAATGQHCPEGWTLYTFPGPNYKGAVENGSAESVYYNFVDRFDMLGAGKDVPLATGNLSEGLLAIVDGKFLTLRVPYPMGYYAKGLDGRIDNSNAGWKGKAIYTPISTRAPFHMEGGKGTPPKLVKFQMRPDPLAN
;
A
#
# COMPACT_ATOMS: atom_id res chain seq x y z
N MET A 1 82.76 -4.52 29.69
CA MET A 1 81.86 -5.67 29.93
C MET A 1 80.45 -5.19 29.58
N ASN A 2 79.67 -5.66 28.61
CA ASN A 2 79.57 -6.95 27.93
C ASN A 2 79.09 -6.73 26.48
N LYS A 3 79.72 -7.39 25.50
CA LYS A 3 79.18 -7.52 24.14
C LYS A 3 78.14 -8.64 24.14
N ARG A 4 76.86 -8.31 23.90
CA ARG A 4 75.83 -9.33 23.57
C ARG A 4 75.76 -9.47 22.05
N VAL A 5 76.23 -10.63 21.58
CA VAL A 5 76.08 -11.10 20.21
C VAL A 5 74.62 -11.53 20.02
N LEU A 6 73.87 -10.80 19.19
CA LEU A 6 72.54 -11.21 18.75
C LEU A 6 72.71 -12.03 17.47
N TYR A 7 72.44 -13.33 17.56
CA TYR A 7 72.47 -14.25 16.43
C TYR A 7 71.32 -13.93 15.46
N PRO A 8 71.58 -13.68 14.17
CA PRO A 8 70.54 -13.34 13.18
C PRO A 8 69.59 -14.51 12.85
N GLY A 9 69.90 -15.75 13.28
CA GLY A 9 69.08 -16.92 13.05
C GLY A 9 67.79 -16.99 13.88
N THR A 10 67.77 -16.41 15.08
CA THR A 10 66.60 -16.47 15.98
C THR A 10 65.49 -15.49 15.59
N LEU A 11 65.82 -14.37 14.95
CA LEU A 11 64.83 -13.41 14.45
C LEU A 11 64.11 -13.92 13.19
N LEU A 12 64.80 -14.67 12.32
CA LEU A 12 64.18 -15.28 11.14
C LEU A 12 63.22 -16.42 11.51
N ALA A 13 63.58 -17.25 12.50
CA ALA A 13 62.74 -18.33 13.00
C ALA A 13 61.47 -17.79 13.70
N LEU A 14 61.59 -16.71 14.48
CA LEU A 14 60.43 -16.08 15.13
C LEU A 14 59.47 -15.43 14.11
N ALA A 15 60.01 -14.82 13.06
CA ALA A 15 59.21 -14.23 11.98
C ALA A 15 58.47 -15.28 11.15
N LEU A 16 59.09 -16.44 10.87
CA LEU A 16 58.46 -17.56 10.17
C LEU A 16 57.38 -18.24 11.02
N VAL A 17 57.57 -18.35 12.33
CA VAL A 17 56.56 -18.90 13.25
C VAL A 17 55.38 -17.93 13.42
N LEU A 18 55.61 -16.61 13.52
CA LEU A 18 54.52 -15.62 13.53
C LEU A 18 53.76 -15.59 12.19
N ALA A 19 54.46 -15.69 11.06
CA ALA A 19 53.82 -15.77 9.74
C ALA A 19 52.99 -17.05 9.60
N ALA A 20 53.50 -18.21 10.06
CA ALA A 20 52.74 -19.47 10.06
C ALA A 20 51.53 -19.43 11.01
N MET A 21 51.63 -18.75 12.16
CA MET A 21 50.50 -18.52 13.07
C MET A 21 49.45 -17.57 12.48
N LEU A 22 49.85 -16.54 11.71
CA LEU A 22 48.96 -15.61 11.00
C LEU A 22 48.28 -16.25 9.77
N VAL A 23 48.94 -17.20 9.10
CA VAL A 23 48.33 -17.99 8.01
C VAL A 23 47.43 -19.10 8.58
N GLY A 24 47.81 -19.72 9.71
CA GLY A 24 46.99 -20.72 10.42
C GLY A 24 45.73 -20.13 11.05
N SER A 25 45.79 -18.89 11.56
CA SER A 25 44.60 -18.20 12.06
C SER A 25 43.70 -17.67 10.94
N ARG A 26 44.22 -17.33 9.76
CA ARG A 26 43.39 -17.05 8.57
C ARG A 26 42.75 -18.31 7.97
N ALA A 27 43.40 -19.47 8.05
CA ALA A 27 42.83 -20.76 7.65
C ALA A 27 41.79 -21.28 8.65
N ALA A 28 41.98 -21.04 9.95
CA ALA A 28 41.00 -21.36 10.99
C ALA A 28 39.77 -20.42 10.96
N GLN A 29 39.91 -19.19 10.43
CA GLN A 29 38.78 -18.28 10.18
C GLN A 29 38.01 -18.59 8.89
N ALA A 30 38.53 -19.47 8.03
CA ALA A 30 37.84 -19.98 6.84
C ALA A 30 36.98 -21.22 7.12
N GLN A 31 36.95 -21.71 8.37
CA GLN A 31 35.97 -22.69 8.83
C GLN A 31 34.67 -21.93 9.14
N SER A 32 33.96 -21.59 8.08
CA SER A 32 32.65 -20.94 8.06
C SER A 32 31.71 -21.56 9.10
N GLY A 33 31.21 -20.74 10.03
CA GLY A 33 30.26 -21.16 11.05
C GLY A 33 29.07 -21.88 10.42
N SER A 34 28.93 -23.18 10.70
CA SER A 34 27.81 -23.99 10.25
C SER A 34 26.49 -23.35 10.68
N VAL A 35 25.61 -23.03 9.73
CA VAL A 35 24.24 -22.61 10.04
C VAL A 35 23.52 -23.80 10.67
N ARG A 36 22.93 -23.61 11.84
CA ARG A 36 22.11 -24.66 12.47
C ARG A 36 20.80 -24.78 11.71
N VAL A 37 20.64 -25.87 10.97
CA VAL A 37 19.43 -26.16 10.20
C VAL A 37 18.57 -27.15 10.97
N GLY A 38 17.32 -26.79 11.26
CA GLY A 38 16.34 -27.71 11.84
C GLY A 38 15.64 -28.55 10.77
N ASN A 39 14.87 -29.56 11.20
CA ASN A 39 14.22 -30.53 10.31
C ASN A 39 13.23 -29.92 9.31
N ALA A 40 12.68 -28.74 9.62
CA ALA A 40 11.74 -28.02 8.77
C ALA A 40 12.38 -26.81 8.07
N ASP A 41 13.70 -26.66 8.13
CA ASP A 41 14.38 -25.46 7.65
C ASP A 41 15.28 -25.76 6.44
N LEU A 42 15.67 -24.73 5.72
CA LEU A 42 16.82 -24.76 4.81
C LEU A 42 17.81 -23.70 5.26
N GLY A 43 19.11 -23.97 5.20
CA GLY A 43 20.09 -22.96 5.57
C GLY A 43 21.47 -23.24 5.01
N GLY A 44 22.30 -22.20 4.95
CA GLY A 44 23.65 -22.31 4.44
C GLY A 44 24.27 -20.94 4.15
N VAL A 45 25.26 -20.92 3.26
CA VAL A 45 26.00 -19.71 2.91
C VAL A 45 25.88 -19.41 1.42
N VAL A 46 25.63 -18.15 1.09
CA VAL A 46 25.67 -17.62 -0.27
C VAL A 46 27.02 -17.00 -0.55
N THR A 47 27.66 -17.42 -1.63
CA THR A 47 28.94 -16.86 -2.08
C THR A 47 28.91 -16.56 -3.58
N SER A 48 29.68 -15.58 -4.04
CA SER A 48 29.95 -15.30 -5.45
C SER A 48 31.45 -15.37 -5.74
N SER A 49 31.85 -14.97 -6.95
CA SER A 49 33.26 -14.74 -7.29
C SER A 49 33.93 -13.65 -6.44
N LYS A 50 33.15 -12.83 -5.71
CA LYS A 50 33.64 -11.76 -4.82
C LYS A 50 33.65 -12.14 -3.33
N GLY A 51 33.33 -13.39 -2.99
CA GLY A 51 33.24 -13.86 -1.60
C GLY A 51 31.80 -13.99 -1.10
N PRO A 52 31.55 -14.00 0.22
CA PRO A 52 30.20 -14.05 0.78
C PRO A 52 29.34 -12.87 0.35
N GLU A 53 28.07 -13.14 0.03
CA GLU A 53 27.12 -12.12 -0.43
C GLU A 53 26.18 -11.72 0.69
N ALA A 54 26.38 -10.53 1.27
CA ALA A 54 25.48 -9.98 2.29
C ALA A 54 24.27 -9.25 1.68
N GLY A 55 23.13 -9.30 2.37
CA GLY A 55 21.93 -8.57 1.98
C GLY A 55 21.34 -9.02 0.64
N VAL A 56 21.54 -10.27 0.25
CA VAL A 56 20.89 -10.89 -0.92
C VAL A 56 19.75 -11.80 -0.48
N TRP A 57 18.75 -11.95 -1.34
CA TRP A 57 17.56 -12.75 -1.07
C TRP A 57 17.78 -14.19 -1.49
N VAL A 58 17.43 -15.12 -0.59
CA VAL A 58 17.30 -16.54 -0.90
C VAL A 58 15.82 -16.85 -1.02
N ILE A 59 15.43 -17.38 -2.18
CA ILE A 59 14.03 -17.63 -2.54
C ILE A 59 13.83 -19.13 -2.63
N ALA A 60 12.86 -19.68 -1.87
CA ALA A 60 12.42 -21.06 -1.95
C ALA A 60 10.99 -21.11 -2.49
N GLU A 61 10.78 -21.77 -3.63
CA GLU A 61 9.48 -21.87 -4.32
C GLU A 61 9.05 -23.33 -4.47
N THR A 62 7.77 -23.61 -4.25
CA THR A 62 7.16 -24.90 -4.55
C THR A 62 5.75 -24.76 -5.15
N THR A 63 5.38 -25.74 -5.97
CA THR A 63 4.02 -25.93 -6.51
C THR A 63 3.42 -27.27 -6.06
N GLU A 64 4.05 -27.96 -5.10
CA GLU A 64 3.59 -29.27 -4.59
C GLU A 64 2.58 -29.12 -3.43
N LEU A 65 2.33 -27.90 -2.97
CA LEU A 65 1.29 -27.58 -1.99
C LEU A 65 -0.04 -27.24 -2.68
N PRO A 66 -1.18 -27.21 -1.96
CA PRO A 66 -2.48 -26.95 -2.57
C PRO A 66 -2.59 -25.61 -3.33
N THR A 67 -1.75 -24.63 -2.99
CA THR A 67 -1.47 -23.46 -3.84
C THR A 67 0.03 -23.22 -3.95
N LYS A 68 0.46 -22.50 -5.00
CA LYS A 68 1.86 -22.11 -5.19
C LYS A 68 2.33 -21.33 -3.95
N PHE A 69 3.49 -21.73 -3.45
CA PHE A 69 4.06 -21.20 -2.22
C PHE A 69 5.48 -20.71 -2.47
N VAL A 70 5.81 -19.56 -1.90
CA VAL A 70 7.17 -19.00 -1.91
C VAL A 70 7.53 -18.55 -0.49
N LYS A 71 8.74 -18.83 -0.05
CA LYS A 71 9.31 -18.22 1.17
C LYS A 71 10.68 -17.60 0.85
N ILE A 72 10.88 -16.37 1.31
CA ILE A 72 12.04 -15.54 0.98
C ILE A 72 12.66 -15.02 2.28
N VAL A 73 13.98 -15.11 2.36
CA VAL A 73 14.76 -14.58 3.48
C VAL A 73 15.97 -13.80 2.95
N VAL A 74 16.62 -13.06 3.83
CA VAL A 74 17.81 -12.29 3.51
C VAL A 74 19.03 -12.87 4.22
N THR A 75 20.17 -12.82 3.55
CA THR A 75 21.48 -13.18 4.10
C THR A 75 22.03 -12.13 5.07
N ASP A 76 22.77 -12.57 6.09
CA ASP A 76 23.51 -11.70 7.01
C ASP A 76 24.81 -11.13 6.41
N ASP A 77 25.62 -10.42 7.22
CA ASP A 77 26.92 -9.85 6.80
C ASP A 77 27.93 -10.88 6.31
N GLN A 78 27.78 -12.15 6.69
CA GLN A 78 28.65 -13.25 6.31
C GLN A 78 28.04 -14.11 5.18
N GLY A 79 26.96 -13.65 4.55
CA GLY A 79 26.27 -14.37 3.49
C GLY A 79 25.48 -15.59 3.99
N ARG A 80 25.29 -15.75 5.30
CA ARG A 80 24.58 -16.89 5.89
C ARG A 80 23.07 -16.63 5.85
N TYR A 81 22.28 -17.69 5.66
CA TYR A 81 20.82 -17.60 5.68
C TYR A 81 20.18 -18.82 6.33
N LEU A 82 18.98 -18.62 6.85
CA LEU A 82 18.05 -19.67 7.27
C LEU A 82 16.64 -19.35 6.73
N VAL A 83 16.04 -20.27 5.99
CA VAL A 83 14.62 -20.28 5.60
C VAL A 83 13.86 -21.16 6.60
N PRO A 84 13.09 -20.58 7.54
CA PRO A 84 12.49 -21.32 8.62
C PRO A 84 11.13 -21.93 8.24
N GLU A 85 10.74 -23.02 8.89
CA GLU A 85 9.37 -23.57 8.89
C GLU A 85 8.78 -23.78 7.48
N LEU A 86 9.53 -24.45 6.61
CA LEU A 86 9.06 -24.86 5.30
C LEU A 86 8.13 -26.09 5.43
N PRO A 87 6.92 -26.04 4.83
CA PRO A 87 6.10 -27.24 4.66
C PRO A 87 6.87 -28.35 3.94
N LYS A 88 6.51 -29.61 4.21
CA LYS A 88 7.12 -30.77 3.54
C LYS A 88 6.76 -30.78 2.05
N ALA A 89 7.73 -30.44 1.21
CA ALA A 89 7.66 -30.43 -0.25
C ALA A 89 9.08 -30.37 -0.84
N ASN A 90 9.21 -30.54 -2.15
CA ASN A 90 10.43 -30.16 -2.87
C ASN A 90 10.37 -28.68 -3.26
N TYR A 91 11.51 -28.01 -3.13
CA TYR A 91 11.65 -26.59 -3.44
C TYR A 91 12.67 -26.37 -4.55
N ASN A 92 12.40 -25.38 -5.40
CA ASN A 92 13.44 -24.70 -6.16
C ASN A 92 14.00 -23.58 -5.29
N VAL A 93 15.32 -23.54 -5.11
CA VAL A 93 16.01 -22.54 -4.29
C VAL A 93 17.03 -21.78 -5.13
N TRP A 94 17.01 -20.46 -5.10
CA TRP A 94 17.97 -19.61 -5.81
C TRP A 94 18.21 -18.29 -5.09
N VAL A 95 19.19 -17.53 -5.59
CA VAL A 95 19.60 -16.24 -5.05
C VAL A 95 19.27 -15.14 -6.04
N ARG A 96 18.73 -14.03 -5.51
CA ARG A 96 18.54 -12.76 -6.22
C ARG A 96 19.16 -11.63 -5.39
N GLY A 97 19.70 -10.60 -6.02
CA GLY A 97 20.23 -9.43 -5.30
C GLY A 97 20.61 -8.28 -6.23
N TYR A 98 20.66 -7.06 -5.69
CA TYR A 98 21.15 -5.92 -6.46
C TYR A 98 22.64 -6.09 -6.79
N GLY A 99 22.99 -5.83 -8.06
CA GLY A 99 24.33 -6.10 -8.61
C GLY A 99 24.57 -7.56 -9.04
N LEU A 100 23.54 -8.40 -8.95
CA LEU A 100 23.55 -9.80 -9.36
C LEU A 100 22.54 -10.05 -10.48
N VAL A 101 22.62 -11.23 -11.09
CA VAL A 101 21.50 -11.86 -11.80
C VAL A 101 21.02 -13.08 -11.00
N ASP A 102 19.84 -13.61 -11.32
CA ASP A 102 19.35 -14.82 -10.67
C ASP A 102 20.36 -15.96 -10.81
N SER A 103 20.65 -16.64 -9.70
CA SER A 103 21.45 -17.85 -9.74
C SER A 103 20.68 -19.00 -10.38
N PRO A 104 21.37 -20.07 -10.84
CA PRO A 104 20.71 -21.33 -11.15
C PRO A 104 19.85 -21.81 -9.97
N LYS A 105 18.68 -22.38 -10.27
CA LYS A 105 17.78 -23.00 -9.28
C LYS A 105 18.34 -24.35 -8.84
N VAL A 106 18.41 -24.57 -7.54
CA VAL A 106 18.83 -25.83 -6.92
C VAL A 106 17.63 -26.50 -6.26
N LYS A 107 17.48 -27.81 -6.44
CA LYS A 107 16.43 -28.58 -5.76
C LYS A 107 16.83 -28.87 -4.32
N ALA A 108 15.91 -28.68 -3.39
CA ALA A 108 16.13 -28.98 -1.97
C ALA A 108 14.85 -29.37 -1.25
N THR A 109 14.99 -30.06 -0.12
CA THR A 109 13.91 -30.42 0.82
C THR A 109 14.25 -29.91 2.21
N PRO A 110 13.25 -29.57 3.05
CA PRO A 110 13.50 -29.16 4.44
C PRO A 110 14.41 -30.13 5.21
N GLY A 111 15.23 -29.60 6.11
CA GLY A 111 16.28 -30.30 6.85
C GLY A 111 17.68 -30.22 6.24
N GLN A 112 17.83 -29.67 5.02
CA GLN A 112 19.09 -29.66 4.30
C GLN A 112 19.95 -28.41 4.56
N SER A 113 21.25 -28.64 4.74
CA SER A 113 22.27 -27.60 4.60
C SER A 113 22.59 -27.39 3.12
N LEU A 114 22.40 -26.18 2.62
CA LEU A 114 22.49 -25.84 1.20
C LEU A 114 23.33 -24.57 1.01
N ASN A 115 24.52 -24.72 0.46
CA ASN A 115 25.32 -23.56 0.02
C ASN A 115 24.92 -23.17 -1.40
N LEU A 116 24.78 -21.86 -1.64
CA LEU A 116 24.36 -21.33 -2.93
C LEU A 116 25.45 -20.46 -3.57
N LYS A 117 25.50 -20.48 -4.89
CA LYS A 117 26.41 -19.64 -5.69
C LYS A 117 25.63 -18.53 -6.36
N ALA A 118 25.84 -17.30 -5.90
CA ALA A 118 25.31 -16.11 -6.53
C ALA A 118 26.08 -15.78 -7.82
N VAL A 119 25.40 -15.17 -8.80
CA VAL A 119 25.98 -14.79 -10.08
C VAL A 119 26.07 -13.27 -10.16
N VAL A 120 27.29 -12.74 -10.21
CA VAL A 120 27.52 -11.30 -10.38
C VAL A 120 26.99 -10.89 -11.74
N ALA A 121 26.24 -9.78 -11.80
CA ALA A 121 25.74 -9.27 -13.07
C ALA A 121 26.92 -8.94 -14.01
N PRO A 122 26.88 -9.37 -15.28
CA PRO A 122 27.99 -9.16 -16.21
C PRO A 122 28.23 -7.68 -16.52
N ASP A 123 27.18 -6.85 -16.42
CA ASP A 123 27.24 -5.41 -16.65
C ASP A 123 26.11 -4.69 -15.87
N LYS A 124 26.10 -3.36 -15.97
CA LYS A 124 25.07 -2.51 -15.33
C LYS A 124 23.68 -2.82 -15.89
N LYS A 125 23.53 -3.06 -17.20
CA LYS A 125 22.23 -3.31 -17.83
C LYS A 125 21.58 -4.56 -17.25
N ALA A 126 22.32 -5.64 -17.10
CA ALA A 126 21.85 -6.86 -16.45
C ALA A 126 21.52 -6.66 -14.97
N ALA A 127 22.32 -5.85 -14.24
CA ALA A 127 22.09 -5.59 -12.81
C ALA A 127 20.79 -4.82 -12.54
N VAL A 128 20.47 -3.82 -13.38
CA VAL A 128 19.32 -2.94 -13.16
C VAL A 128 17.98 -3.58 -13.49
N GLU A 129 17.96 -4.72 -14.20
CA GLU A 129 16.71 -5.47 -14.47
C GLU A 129 16.00 -5.88 -13.18
N TYR A 130 16.75 -6.08 -12.09
CA TYR A 130 16.23 -6.44 -10.77
C TYR A 130 16.00 -5.24 -9.84
N TYR A 131 16.22 -4.00 -10.31
CA TYR A 131 15.94 -2.82 -9.50
C TYR A 131 14.44 -2.60 -9.32
N PRO A 132 14.01 -1.96 -8.20
CA PRO A 132 12.64 -1.57 -8.00
C PRO A 132 12.09 -0.72 -9.13
N ALA A 133 10.78 -0.81 -9.36
CA ALA A 133 10.07 0.03 -10.30
C ALA A 133 10.37 1.54 -10.10
N LEU A 134 10.56 1.98 -8.85
CA LEU A 134 10.92 3.36 -8.48
C LEU A 134 12.13 3.91 -9.26
N TYR A 135 13.17 3.10 -9.42
CA TYR A 135 14.42 3.56 -10.04
C TYR A 135 14.25 3.78 -11.53
N TRP A 136 13.43 2.96 -12.18
CA TRP A 136 13.06 3.14 -13.58
C TRP A 136 12.08 4.29 -13.78
N PHE A 137 11.09 4.42 -12.89
CA PHE A 137 10.10 5.48 -12.99
C PHE A 137 10.67 6.87 -12.69
N SER A 138 11.70 6.96 -11.83
CA SER A 138 12.42 8.21 -11.55
C SER A 138 13.10 8.83 -12.78
N LEU A 139 13.30 8.07 -13.86
CA LEU A 139 13.81 8.59 -15.13
C LEU A 139 12.81 9.48 -15.87
N LEU A 140 11.53 9.46 -15.47
CA LEU A 140 10.48 10.32 -16.03
C LEU A 140 10.85 11.79 -15.81
N GLN A 141 10.83 12.58 -16.88
CA GLN A 141 11.08 14.02 -16.85
C GLN A 141 9.74 14.74 -16.74
N VAL A 142 9.44 15.32 -15.58
CA VAL A 142 8.21 16.11 -15.42
C VAL A 142 8.37 17.50 -16.07
N PRO A 143 7.27 18.14 -16.53
CA PRO A 143 7.32 19.52 -17.01
C PRO A 143 7.92 20.45 -15.95
N PRO A 144 8.81 21.39 -16.32
CA PRO A 144 9.42 22.31 -15.37
C PRO A 144 8.37 23.24 -14.75
N LYS A 145 8.67 23.81 -13.57
CA LYS A 145 7.77 24.75 -12.89
C LYS A 145 7.36 25.95 -13.75
N SER A 146 8.23 26.41 -14.64
CA SER A 146 7.96 27.52 -15.56
C SER A 146 6.80 27.24 -16.53
N ASP A 147 6.38 25.99 -16.69
CA ASP A 147 5.23 25.61 -17.51
C ASP A 147 3.88 25.80 -16.77
N PHE A 148 3.90 26.22 -15.50
CA PHE A 148 2.70 26.35 -14.69
C PHE A 148 2.43 27.81 -14.28
N PRO A 149 1.15 28.27 -14.27
CA PRO A 149 -0.06 27.50 -14.60
C PRO A 149 -0.14 27.13 -16.09
N GLY A 150 -0.81 26.02 -16.41
CA GLY A 150 -0.98 25.58 -17.79
C GLY A 150 -1.67 26.62 -18.67
N THR A 151 -1.32 26.66 -19.96
CA THR A 151 -1.83 27.68 -20.90
C THR A 151 -2.76 27.10 -21.97
N GLY A 152 -3.20 25.85 -21.81
CA GLY A 152 -4.12 25.16 -22.70
C GLY A 152 -3.49 24.60 -23.98
N PRO A 153 -4.29 23.92 -24.83
CA PRO A 153 -3.83 23.27 -26.05
C PRO A 153 -3.12 24.20 -27.05
N SER A 154 -3.53 25.47 -27.15
CA SER A 154 -2.90 26.44 -28.06
C SER A 154 -1.59 27.02 -27.52
N GLY A 155 -1.20 26.71 -26.28
CA GLY A 155 0.05 27.15 -25.68
C GLY A 155 0.97 25.97 -25.38
N ASN A 156 1.32 25.76 -24.11
CA ASN A 156 2.22 24.68 -23.69
C ASN A 156 1.57 23.29 -23.61
N GLY A 157 0.29 23.16 -23.96
CA GLY A 157 -0.42 21.89 -24.00
C GLY A 157 -0.85 21.33 -22.64
N ILE A 158 -0.63 22.05 -21.55
CA ILE A 158 -1.12 21.70 -20.20
C ILE A 158 -2.44 22.43 -19.97
N ALA A 159 -3.44 21.72 -19.43
CA ALA A 159 -4.75 22.29 -19.16
C ALA A 159 -4.65 23.51 -18.21
N THR A 160 -5.43 24.55 -18.47
CA THR A 160 -5.43 25.78 -17.66
C THR A 160 -5.91 25.57 -16.23
N SER A 161 -6.59 24.45 -15.95
CA SER A 161 -6.97 24.00 -14.61
C SER A 161 -5.77 23.55 -13.78
N VAL A 162 -4.67 23.09 -14.39
CA VAL A 162 -3.47 22.62 -13.69
C VAL A 162 -2.57 23.81 -13.36
N LYS A 163 -2.49 24.16 -12.07
CA LYS A 163 -1.86 25.40 -11.59
C LYS A 163 -0.42 25.25 -11.14
N SER A 164 0.05 24.03 -10.88
CA SER A 164 1.40 23.79 -10.36
C SER A 164 1.98 22.45 -10.84
N GLN A 165 3.31 22.29 -10.74
CA GLN A 165 3.99 21.03 -11.00
C GLN A 165 3.52 19.92 -10.04
N GLY A 166 3.25 20.25 -8.77
CA GLY A 166 2.69 19.29 -7.80
C GLY A 166 1.31 18.77 -8.23
N GLU A 167 0.45 19.66 -8.75
CA GLU A 167 -0.84 19.27 -9.28
C GLU A 167 -0.73 18.40 -10.55
N TRP A 168 0.25 18.66 -11.42
CA TRP A 168 0.59 17.76 -12.52
C TRP A 168 1.01 16.37 -12.02
N ILE A 169 1.95 16.32 -11.07
CA ILE A 169 2.44 15.07 -10.48
C ILE A 169 1.26 14.29 -9.88
N ARG A 170 0.48 14.91 -9.01
CA ARG A 170 -0.73 14.31 -8.42
C ARG A 170 -1.65 13.75 -9.49
N ASN A 171 -1.94 14.55 -10.52
CA ASN A 171 -3.03 14.24 -11.44
C ASN A 171 -2.70 13.20 -12.50
N ILE A 172 -1.48 13.15 -13.03
CA ILE A 172 -1.15 12.24 -14.15
C ILE A 172 0.03 11.32 -13.90
N VAL A 173 0.90 11.64 -12.93
CA VAL A 173 2.11 10.85 -12.66
C VAL A 173 1.88 9.88 -11.50
N ASN A 174 1.45 10.42 -10.37
CA ASN A 174 1.41 9.72 -9.09
C ASN A 174 -0.05 9.41 -8.69
N THR A 175 -0.34 9.38 -7.39
CA THR A 175 -1.58 9.07 -6.66
C THR A 175 -2.91 9.12 -7.46
N ASP A 176 -3.27 10.22 -8.10
CA ASP A 176 -4.57 10.36 -8.82
C ASP A 176 -4.45 10.14 -10.35
N GLY A 177 -3.31 9.61 -10.78
CA GLY A 177 -2.98 9.20 -12.15
C GLY A 177 -2.65 7.70 -12.21
N CYS A 178 -1.57 7.35 -12.90
CA CYS A 178 -1.24 5.96 -13.22
C CYS A 178 -0.95 5.10 -11.98
N THR A 179 -0.19 5.62 -11.01
CA THR A 179 0.32 4.80 -9.89
C THR A 179 -0.74 4.42 -8.86
N GLY A 180 -1.93 5.03 -8.89
CA GLY A 180 -3.08 4.62 -8.08
C GLY A 180 -3.69 3.26 -8.50
N CYS A 181 -3.33 2.73 -9.67
CA CYS A 181 -3.83 1.43 -10.16
C CYS A 181 -2.76 0.51 -10.74
N HIS A 182 -1.64 1.06 -11.22
CA HIS A 182 -0.56 0.33 -11.88
C HIS A 182 0.77 0.60 -11.20
N GLN A 183 1.63 -0.40 -11.13
CA GLN A 183 3.01 -0.18 -10.75
C GLN A 183 3.77 0.37 -11.97
N MET A 184 4.19 1.63 -11.92
CA MET A 184 4.93 2.25 -13.01
C MET A 184 6.43 2.07 -12.83
N GLY A 185 7.14 1.64 -13.89
CA GLY A 185 8.58 1.36 -13.87
C GLY A 185 8.94 -0.12 -13.77
N ASP A 186 7.96 -0.99 -13.59
CA ASP A 186 8.15 -2.43 -13.83
C ASP A 186 8.41 -2.69 -15.32
N LYS A 187 8.84 -3.91 -15.65
CA LYS A 187 9.19 -4.24 -17.04
C LYS A 187 8.00 -4.03 -17.98
N ALA A 188 6.81 -4.45 -17.55
CA ALA A 188 5.61 -4.32 -18.36
C ALA A 188 5.29 -2.87 -18.69
N THR A 189 5.47 -1.91 -17.77
CA THR A 189 5.10 -0.50 -17.94
C THR A 189 6.21 0.39 -18.47
N ARG A 190 7.49 0.07 -18.21
CA ARG A 190 8.64 0.83 -18.75
C ARG A 190 8.94 0.50 -20.22
N GLU A 191 8.52 -0.67 -20.67
CA GLU A 191 8.63 -1.10 -22.08
C GLU A 191 7.24 -1.07 -22.74
N ILE A 192 7.21 -0.84 -24.05
CA ILE A 192 5.99 -0.96 -24.85
C ILE A 192 6.05 -2.28 -25.63
N PRO A 193 5.04 -3.18 -25.48
CA PRO A 193 5.01 -4.43 -26.21
C PRO A 193 5.04 -4.24 -27.74
N GLN A 194 5.74 -5.13 -28.45
CA GLN A 194 5.80 -5.11 -29.92
C GLN A 194 4.41 -5.22 -30.57
N SER A 195 3.45 -5.86 -29.89
CA SER A 195 2.05 -5.97 -30.33
C SER A 195 1.29 -4.63 -30.35
N ILE A 196 1.81 -3.60 -29.70
CA ILE A 196 1.36 -2.21 -29.79
C ILE A 196 2.21 -1.46 -30.82
N LEU A 197 3.54 -1.52 -30.70
CA LEU A 197 4.46 -0.77 -31.56
C LEU A 197 4.27 -1.06 -33.06
N SER A 198 3.95 -2.30 -33.43
CA SER A 198 3.73 -2.67 -34.84
C SER A 198 2.46 -2.09 -35.46
N LYS A 199 1.57 -1.48 -34.68
CA LYS A 199 0.27 -0.95 -35.12
C LYS A 199 0.22 0.57 -35.25
N VAL A 200 1.30 1.25 -34.89
CA VAL A 200 1.34 2.71 -34.75
C VAL A 200 2.62 3.28 -35.33
N ALA A 201 2.60 4.57 -35.65
CA ALA A 201 3.73 5.24 -36.30
C ALA A 201 4.85 5.64 -35.33
N ASP A 202 4.50 5.95 -34.07
CA ASP A 202 5.44 6.45 -33.07
C ASP A 202 5.04 6.09 -31.63
N SER A 203 5.92 6.37 -30.68
CA SER A 203 5.73 6.05 -29.26
C SER A 203 4.63 6.87 -28.59
N LYS A 204 4.27 8.06 -29.08
CA LYS A 204 3.14 8.83 -28.53
C LYS A 204 1.83 8.14 -28.88
N ALA A 205 1.68 7.70 -30.13
CA ALA A 205 0.54 6.89 -30.58
C ALA A 205 0.52 5.52 -29.87
N ALA A 206 1.68 4.95 -29.57
CA ALA A 206 1.77 3.71 -28.79
C ALA A 206 1.24 3.88 -27.35
N TRP A 207 1.62 4.95 -26.66
CA TRP A 207 1.07 5.29 -25.34
C TRP A 207 -0.43 5.59 -25.42
N ASP A 208 -0.88 6.28 -26.47
CA ASP A 208 -2.29 6.56 -26.70
C ASP A 208 -3.14 5.29 -26.84
N LEU A 209 -2.64 4.29 -27.56
CA LEU A 209 -3.30 2.99 -27.67
C LEU A 209 -3.24 2.22 -26.35
N ARG A 210 -2.09 2.26 -25.66
CA ARG A 210 -1.88 1.58 -24.37
C ARG A 210 -2.87 2.04 -23.30
N ILE A 211 -3.05 3.35 -23.13
CA ILE A 211 -3.93 3.91 -22.10
C ILE A 211 -5.43 3.69 -22.40
N LYS A 212 -5.78 3.35 -23.64
CA LYS A 212 -7.15 2.95 -24.03
C LYS A 212 -7.40 1.45 -23.82
N ALA A 213 -6.38 0.64 -23.53
CA ALA A 213 -6.51 -0.80 -23.48
C ALA A 213 -7.33 -1.29 -22.25
N GLY A 214 -8.25 -2.23 -22.48
CA GLY A 214 -9.04 -2.88 -21.43
C GLY A 214 -10.21 -2.05 -20.90
N GLN A 215 -10.93 -2.60 -19.90
CA GLN A 215 -12.18 -2.02 -19.38
C GLN A 215 -11.98 -0.67 -18.66
N ALA A 216 -10.80 -0.43 -18.06
CA ALA A 216 -10.45 0.86 -17.45
C ALA A 216 -10.02 1.94 -18.47
N GLY A 217 -9.85 1.58 -19.76
CA GLY A 217 -9.27 2.45 -20.78
C GLY A 217 -10.01 3.77 -20.97
N GLY A 218 -11.34 3.78 -20.85
CA GLY A 218 -12.15 5.00 -20.93
C GLY A 218 -11.79 6.02 -19.84
N GLY A 219 -11.68 5.58 -18.59
CA GLY A 219 -11.31 6.43 -17.46
C GLY A 219 -9.86 6.92 -17.55
N MET A 220 -8.93 6.04 -17.93
CA MET A 220 -7.53 6.42 -18.14
C MET A 220 -7.39 7.44 -19.28
N SER A 221 -8.09 7.25 -20.40
CA SER A 221 -8.09 8.20 -21.52
C SER A 221 -8.65 9.57 -21.12
N ALA A 222 -9.78 9.60 -20.41
CA ALA A 222 -10.36 10.86 -19.93
C ALA A 222 -9.40 11.62 -19.01
N ARG A 223 -8.59 10.91 -18.21
CA ARG A 223 -7.60 11.55 -17.35
C ARG A 223 -6.51 12.27 -18.13
N PHE A 224 -6.03 11.68 -19.23
CA PHE A 224 -5.08 12.34 -20.13
C PHE A 224 -5.70 13.60 -20.77
N ASP A 225 -6.98 13.54 -21.14
CA ASP A 225 -7.68 14.70 -21.72
C ASP A 225 -7.82 15.85 -20.71
N GLN A 226 -8.11 15.55 -19.44
CA GLN A 226 -8.28 16.55 -18.38
C GLN A 226 -7.01 17.36 -18.07
N VAL A 227 -5.82 16.76 -18.18
CA VAL A 227 -4.55 17.43 -17.81
C VAL A 227 -3.83 18.07 -18.99
N GLY A 228 -4.17 17.67 -20.22
CA GLY A 228 -3.43 18.06 -21.42
C GLY A 228 -2.80 16.84 -22.12
N ARG A 229 -3.59 16.15 -22.93
CA ARG A 229 -3.26 14.85 -23.54
C ARG A 229 -1.93 14.85 -24.28
N GLN A 230 -1.73 15.81 -25.18
CA GLN A 230 -0.53 15.85 -26.03
C GLN A 230 0.75 16.00 -25.19
N ARG A 231 0.72 16.86 -24.15
CA ARG A 231 1.85 17.07 -23.25
C ARG A 231 2.12 15.81 -22.41
N ALA A 232 1.08 15.17 -21.89
CA ALA A 232 1.21 13.96 -21.09
C ALA A 232 1.74 12.77 -21.91
N LEU A 233 1.19 12.53 -23.10
CA LEU A 233 1.66 11.46 -24.00
C LEU A 233 3.13 11.67 -24.41
N ALA A 234 3.52 12.93 -24.70
CA ALA A 234 4.91 13.23 -25.05
C ALA A 234 5.89 12.93 -23.91
N MET A 235 5.51 13.22 -22.66
CA MET A 235 6.32 12.93 -21.47
C MET A 235 6.54 11.41 -21.28
N TYR A 236 5.47 10.62 -21.38
CA TYR A 236 5.58 9.17 -21.23
C TYR A 236 6.30 8.51 -22.41
N ALA A 237 6.08 9.00 -23.65
CA ALA A 237 6.79 8.53 -24.83
C ALA A 237 8.30 8.79 -24.73
N ASP A 238 8.71 10.02 -24.35
CA ASP A 238 10.12 10.35 -24.10
C ASP A 238 10.76 9.41 -23.07
N TRP A 239 10.06 9.14 -21.96
CA TRP A 239 10.57 8.23 -20.93
C TRP A 239 10.81 6.81 -21.45
N SER A 240 9.83 6.22 -22.15
CA SER A 240 10.00 4.88 -22.72
C SER A 240 11.03 4.85 -23.86
N ASP A 241 11.12 5.90 -24.68
CA ASP A 241 12.06 5.99 -25.79
C ASP A 241 13.50 6.09 -25.29
N ARG A 242 13.76 6.89 -24.25
CA ARG A 242 15.10 6.96 -23.65
C ARG A 242 15.53 5.62 -23.07
N ILE A 243 14.63 4.90 -22.39
CA ILE A 243 14.89 3.55 -21.88
C ILE A 243 15.19 2.57 -23.04
N ALA A 244 14.38 2.59 -24.10
CA ALA A 244 14.58 1.75 -25.28
C ALA A 244 15.93 2.04 -25.97
N HIS A 245 16.39 3.29 -25.95
CA HIS A 245 17.71 3.71 -26.45
C HIS A 245 18.86 3.51 -25.45
N GLY A 246 18.63 2.83 -24.33
CA GLY A 246 19.68 2.39 -23.41
C GLY A 246 19.92 3.29 -22.20
N GLU A 247 19.04 4.25 -21.91
CA GLU A 247 19.10 4.96 -20.64
C GLU A 247 18.82 4.00 -19.47
N LEU A 248 19.72 4.02 -18.47
CA LEU A 248 19.62 3.21 -17.26
C LEU A 248 19.48 4.11 -16.02
N PRO A 249 18.86 3.62 -14.92
CA PRO A 249 18.84 4.33 -13.66
C PRO A 249 20.23 4.84 -13.24
N SER A 250 20.31 6.11 -12.86
CA SER A 250 21.55 6.74 -12.38
C SER A 250 21.85 6.36 -10.93
N ALA A 251 20.81 6.25 -10.10
CA ALA A 251 20.89 5.78 -8.73
C ALA A 251 20.81 4.24 -8.65
N ALA A 252 21.43 3.67 -7.63
CA ALA A 252 21.33 2.25 -7.30
C ALA A 252 20.62 2.06 -5.95
N PRO A 253 19.72 1.07 -5.82
CA PRO A 253 19.13 0.71 -4.55
C PRO A 253 20.17 0.10 -3.62
N SER A 254 20.01 0.37 -2.33
CA SER A 254 20.77 -0.30 -1.30
C SER A 254 20.25 -1.72 -1.10
N ARG A 255 21.16 -2.68 -0.90
CA ARG A 255 20.77 -4.00 -0.39
C ARG A 255 20.22 -3.85 1.04
N PRO A 256 19.31 -4.76 1.48
CA PRO A 256 18.87 -4.81 2.86
C PRO A 256 20.04 -4.80 3.86
N GLN A 257 19.95 -3.93 4.85
CA GLN A 257 20.96 -3.73 5.88
C GLN A 257 20.34 -3.77 7.29
N GLY A 258 21.17 -4.12 8.28
CA GLY A 258 20.72 -4.18 9.67
C GLY A 258 19.43 -4.98 9.83
N ARG A 259 18.42 -4.37 10.47
CA ARG A 259 17.11 -4.99 10.73
C ARG A 259 16.32 -5.35 9.48
N GLU A 260 16.58 -4.74 8.32
CA GLU A 260 15.87 -5.11 7.07
C GLU A 260 16.18 -6.56 6.65
N ARG A 261 17.32 -7.11 7.05
CA ARG A 261 17.70 -8.51 6.77
C ARG A 261 16.92 -9.53 7.60
N ASN A 262 16.21 -9.06 8.60
CA ASN A 262 15.44 -9.91 9.48
C ASN A 262 14.03 -10.17 8.94
N VAL A 263 13.69 -9.66 7.76
CA VAL A 263 12.39 -9.95 7.16
C VAL A 263 12.33 -11.40 6.67
N VAL A 264 11.22 -12.07 6.95
CA VAL A 264 10.79 -13.31 6.30
C VAL A 264 9.52 -13.00 5.53
N VAL A 265 9.53 -13.27 4.23
CA VAL A 265 8.38 -13.05 3.35
C VAL A 265 7.85 -14.40 2.89
N THR A 266 6.55 -14.64 3.08
CA THR A 266 5.87 -15.84 2.54
C THR A 266 4.78 -15.40 1.57
N LEU A 267 4.64 -16.06 0.43
CA LEU A 267 3.66 -15.73 -0.59
C LEU A 267 2.84 -16.95 -0.99
N TRP A 268 1.56 -16.71 -1.28
CA TRP A 268 0.64 -17.68 -1.88
C TRP A 268 -0.02 -17.10 -3.10
N ASP A 269 -0.20 -17.90 -4.14
CA ASP A 269 -1.23 -17.62 -5.15
C ASP A 269 -2.59 -17.82 -4.51
N TRP A 270 -3.53 -16.89 -4.69
CA TRP A 270 -4.80 -16.97 -3.98
C TRP A 270 -6.00 -16.39 -4.72
N ALA A 271 -5.95 -16.21 -6.03
CA ALA A 271 -7.14 -15.85 -6.80
C ALA A 271 -6.97 -16.28 -8.27
N ASP A 272 -7.98 -16.01 -9.10
CA ASP A 272 -7.94 -16.35 -10.53
C ASP A 272 -6.99 -15.44 -11.32
N PRO A 273 -6.42 -15.90 -12.45
CA PRO A 273 -5.54 -15.07 -13.30
C PRO A 273 -6.17 -13.84 -13.96
N LYS A 274 -7.50 -13.72 -13.93
CA LYS A 274 -8.28 -12.65 -14.55
C LYS A 274 -8.82 -11.62 -13.56
N VAL A 275 -8.64 -11.87 -12.27
CA VAL A 275 -9.08 -10.98 -11.20
C VAL A 275 -7.90 -10.21 -10.61
N TYR A 276 -8.19 -9.10 -9.93
CA TYR A 276 -7.22 -8.37 -9.11
C TYR A 276 -7.80 -8.16 -7.71
N LEU A 277 -6.95 -7.87 -6.74
CA LEU A 277 -7.40 -7.55 -5.39
C LEU A 277 -7.27 -6.07 -5.08
N HIS A 278 -8.09 -5.59 -4.16
CA HIS A 278 -7.94 -4.28 -3.56
C HIS A 278 -7.42 -4.41 -2.14
N ASP A 279 -8.10 -5.18 -1.31
CA ASP A 279 -7.84 -5.23 0.14
C ASP A 279 -7.82 -6.66 0.70
N ALA A 280 -7.35 -6.83 1.93
CA ALA A 280 -7.42 -8.08 2.68
C ALA A 280 -7.61 -7.86 4.18
N ILE A 281 -8.25 -8.83 4.85
CA ILE A 281 -8.45 -8.82 6.30
C ILE A 281 -8.02 -10.15 6.92
N SER A 282 -7.28 -10.06 8.02
CA SER A 282 -6.66 -11.16 8.72
C SER A 282 -7.11 -11.27 10.18
N SER A 283 -7.46 -10.16 10.84
CA SER A 283 -8.07 -10.15 12.18
C SER A 283 -8.81 -8.84 12.49
N ASP A 284 -9.40 -8.74 13.70
CA ASP A 284 -9.93 -7.49 14.21
C ASP A 284 -8.76 -6.57 14.57
N LYS A 285 -8.68 -5.42 13.94
CA LYS A 285 -7.60 -4.44 14.13
C LYS A 285 -7.47 -3.97 15.58
N ARG A 286 -8.54 -4.01 16.38
CA ARG A 286 -8.57 -3.64 17.80
C ARG A 286 -8.04 -4.74 18.71
N ASN A 287 -8.11 -5.98 18.25
CA ASN A 287 -7.63 -7.17 18.95
C ASN A 287 -7.08 -8.20 17.94
N PRO A 288 -5.78 -8.16 17.64
CA PRO A 288 -5.19 -8.96 16.57
C PRO A 288 -5.13 -10.47 16.86
N GLY A 289 -5.60 -10.92 18.02
CA GLY A 289 -5.69 -12.34 18.37
C GLY A 289 -7.02 -13.01 18.00
N VAL A 290 -8.03 -12.25 17.54
CA VAL A 290 -9.40 -12.76 17.32
C VAL A 290 -9.45 -13.91 16.31
N ASN A 291 -8.62 -13.86 15.27
CA ASN A 291 -8.61 -14.83 14.17
C ASN A 291 -7.27 -15.57 14.07
N ALA A 292 -6.70 -15.93 15.23
CA ALA A 292 -5.44 -16.66 15.33
C ALA A 292 -5.49 -17.96 14.52
N ASN A 293 -4.51 -18.13 13.63
CA ASN A 293 -4.36 -19.22 12.65
C ASN A 293 -5.54 -19.38 11.68
N GLY A 294 -6.46 -18.43 11.68
CA GLY A 294 -7.68 -18.50 10.89
C GLY A 294 -7.45 -18.17 9.41
N PRO A 295 -8.53 -18.28 8.61
CA PRO A 295 -8.52 -17.88 7.21
C PRO A 295 -8.32 -16.36 7.04
N ILE A 296 -7.75 -15.97 5.90
CA ILE A 296 -7.58 -14.57 5.48
C ILE A 296 -8.47 -14.33 4.27
N TYR A 297 -9.14 -13.18 4.23
CA TYR A 297 -10.13 -12.86 3.20
C TYR A 297 -9.64 -11.71 2.30
N GLY A 298 -9.87 -11.81 0.99
CA GLY A 298 -9.44 -10.80 0.01
C GLY A 298 -10.58 -10.25 -0.85
N ALA A 299 -10.54 -8.95 -1.15
CA ALA A 299 -11.56 -8.19 -1.88
C ALA A 299 -11.15 -8.01 -3.34
N LEU A 300 -12.04 -8.36 -4.27
CA LEU A 300 -11.74 -8.37 -5.70
C LEU A 300 -12.15 -7.08 -6.43
N GLU A 301 -12.73 -6.10 -5.73
CA GLU A 301 -13.28 -4.85 -6.27
C GLU A 301 -14.08 -5.12 -7.56
N GLU A 302 -13.70 -4.53 -8.68
CA GLU A 302 -14.46 -4.63 -9.93
C GLU A 302 -14.33 -6.00 -10.60
N SER A 303 -13.41 -6.86 -10.15
CA SER A 303 -12.94 -7.98 -10.97
C SER A 303 -13.63 -9.32 -10.73
N GLY A 304 -14.30 -9.53 -9.60
CA GLY A 304 -15.06 -10.76 -9.32
C GLY A 304 -16.10 -10.61 -8.20
N ASP A 305 -17.05 -11.54 -8.13
CA ASP A 305 -18.16 -11.58 -7.14
C ASP A 305 -17.96 -12.69 -6.08
N TYR A 306 -16.76 -12.73 -5.50
CA TYR A 306 -16.45 -13.60 -4.38
C TYR A 306 -15.40 -12.95 -3.47
N LEU A 307 -15.36 -13.35 -2.21
CA LEU A 307 -14.18 -13.17 -1.36
C LEU A 307 -13.23 -14.32 -1.62
N THR A 308 -11.97 -14.02 -1.91
CA THR A 308 -10.97 -15.08 -1.87
C THR A 308 -10.61 -15.40 -0.43
N VAL A 309 -10.30 -16.66 -0.15
CA VAL A 309 -9.93 -17.15 1.18
C VAL A 309 -8.61 -17.90 1.11
N LEU A 310 -7.63 -17.53 1.93
CA LEU A 310 -6.44 -18.32 2.19
C LEU A 310 -6.49 -18.96 3.57
N ASP A 311 -6.29 -20.27 3.65
CA ASP A 311 -5.91 -20.98 4.88
C ASP A 311 -4.38 -21.09 4.92
N PRO A 312 -3.69 -20.25 5.72
CA PRO A 312 -2.23 -20.23 5.75
C PRO A 312 -1.62 -21.44 6.48
N VAL A 313 -2.40 -22.18 7.26
CA VAL A 313 -1.95 -23.41 7.94
C VAL A 313 -1.91 -24.57 6.94
N ARG A 314 -2.96 -24.67 6.11
CA ARG A 314 -3.06 -25.73 5.09
C ARG A 314 -2.42 -25.36 3.75
N ASN A 315 -2.00 -24.12 3.57
CA ASN A 315 -1.51 -23.59 2.28
C ASN A 315 -2.52 -23.83 1.16
N ALA A 316 -3.80 -23.55 1.44
CA ALA A 316 -4.92 -23.85 0.55
C ALA A 316 -5.84 -22.65 0.40
N THR A 317 -6.51 -22.55 -0.76
CA THR A 317 -7.37 -21.43 -1.09
C THR A 317 -8.79 -21.90 -1.35
N SER A 318 -9.77 -21.07 -1.03
CA SER A 318 -11.18 -21.27 -1.37
C SER A 318 -11.86 -19.94 -1.66
N GLN A 319 -13.16 -19.95 -1.92
CA GLN A 319 -13.94 -18.76 -2.28
C GLN A 319 -15.24 -18.72 -1.49
N VAL A 320 -15.65 -17.52 -1.08
CA VAL A 320 -16.98 -17.24 -0.53
C VAL A 320 -17.73 -16.40 -1.55
N LYS A 321 -18.81 -16.94 -2.11
CA LYS A 321 -19.62 -16.22 -3.08
C LYS A 321 -20.32 -15.02 -2.43
N LEU A 322 -20.16 -13.85 -3.03
CA LEU A 322 -20.90 -12.65 -2.65
C LEU A 322 -22.24 -12.56 -3.38
N ARG A 323 -23.16 -11.74 -2.87
CA ARG A 323 -24.53 -11.64 -3.38
C ARG A 323 -25.01 -10.20 -3.45
N VAL A 324 -25.91 -9.95 -4.40
CA VAL A 324 -26.69 -8.71 -4.48
C VAL A 324 -28.15 -8.99 -4.12
N ARG A 325 -28.81 -8.02 -3.49
CA ARG A 325 -30.26 -8.04 -3.22
C ARG A 325 -31.06 -7.83 -4.50
N ASP A 326 -30.62 -6.89 -5.34
CA ASP A 326 -31.23 -6.61 -6.65
C ASP A 326 -30.41 -7.28 -7.76
N PRO A 327 -30.92 -8.33 -8.43
CA PRO A 327 -30.23 -8.98 -9.55
C PRO A 327 -29.97 -8.05 -10.75
N GLN A 328 -30.70 -6.95 -10.88
CA GLN A 328 -30.49 -5.93 -11.91
C GLN A 328 -29.37 -4.95 -11.57
N THR A 329 -28.62 -5.19 -10.50
CA THR A 329 -27.39 -4.48 -10.16
C THR A 329 -26.39 -4.60 -11.33
N PRO A 330 -26.00 -3.49 -12.01
CA PRO A 330 -24.97 -3.53 -13.06
C PRO A 330 -23.69 -4.27 -12.66
N SER A 331 -23.15 -5.05 -13.59
CA SER A 331 -21.85 -5.69 -13.50
C SER A 331 -20.79 -4.88 -14.25
N SER A 332 -19.55 -4.89 -13.77
CA SER A 332 -18.39 -4.35 -14.50
C SER A 332 -18.19 -4.97 -15.89
N PHE A 333 -18.73 -6.18 -16.12
CA PHE A 333 -18.72 -6.86 -17.43
C PHE A 333 -19.48 -6.09 -18.53
N ALA A 334 -20.41 -5.23 -18.14
CA ALA A 334 -21.13 -4.34 -19.06
C ALA A 334 -20.21 -3.26 -19.65
N THR A 335 -19.14 -2.89 -18.95
CA THR A 335 -18.11 -1.99 -19.48
C THR A 335 -17.22 -2.79 -20.43
N LYS A 336 -17.32 -2.52 -21.73
CA LYS A 336 -16.45 -3.16 -22.73
C LYS A 336 -15.07 -2.49 -22.79
N PRO A 337 -14.01 -3.25 -23.14
CA PRO A 337 -12.71 -2.66 -23.40
C PRO A 337 -12.79 -1.51 -24.41
N MET A 338 -12.16 -0.37 -24.10
CA MET A 338 -12.12 0.77 -25.04
C MET A 338 -11.19 0.49 -26.23
N ALA A 339 -10.14 -0.29 -26.02
CA ALA A 339 -9.28 -0.87 -27.04
C ALA A 339 -8.76 -2.24 -26.58
N ALA A 340 -8.31 -3.05 -27.55
CA ALA A 340 -7.76 -4.37 -27.30
C ALA A 340 -6.58 -4.33 -26.32
N SER A 341 -6.63 -5.20 -25.31
CA SER A 341 -5.51 -5.46 -24.42
C SER A 341 -4.40 -6.23 -25.14
N PRO A 342 -3.11 -5.88 -24.96
CA PRO A 342 -2.00 -6.69 -25.48
C PRO A 342 -1.92 -8.08 -24.82
N TYR A 343 -2.63 -8.30 -23.71
CA TYR A 343 -2.67 -9.57 -23.00
C TYR A 343 -3.97 -10.34 -23.25
N TRP A 344 -5.12 -9.66 -23.26
CA TRP A 344 -6.44 -10.30 -23.29
C TRP A 344 -7.27 -10.00 -24.55
N GLY A 345 -6.75 -9.21 -25.49
CA GLY A 345 -7.52 -8.78 -26.67
C GLY A 345 -8.74 -7.97 -26.26
N ASP A 346 -9.87 -8.23 -26.90
CA ASP A 346 -11.15 -7.55 -26.64
C ASP A 346 -11.98 -8.20 -25.52
N GLU A 347 -11.41 -9.16 -24.78
CA GLU A 347 -12.09 -9.83 -23.69
C GLU A 347 -12.33 -8.87 -22.48
N ALA A 348 -13.58 -8.78 -22.02
CA ALA A 348 -13.91 -8.18 -20.73
C ALA A 348 -13.70 -9.21 -19.61
N ILE A 349 -12.64 -9.03 -18.83
CA ILE A 349 -12.20 -9.99 -17.78
C ILE A 349 -12.72 -9.66 -16.38
N TRP A 350 -13.21 -8.44 -16.15
CA TRP A 350 -13.84 -8.02 -14.91
C TRP A 350 -15.35 -8.18 -15.01
N ASN A 351 -15.94 -8.80 -13.98
CA ASN A 351 -17.36 -9.15 -14.00
C ASN A 351 -18.13 -8.92 -12.68
N SER A 352 -17.58 -8.19 -11.72
CA SER A 352 -18.22 -7.95 -10.43
C SER A 352 -19.51 -7.12 -10.52
N GLN A 353 -20.57 -7.57 -9.84
CA GLN A 353 -21.76 -6.78 -9.48
C GLN A 353 -21.62 -6.12 -8.11
N THR A 354 -20.95 -6.81 -7.19
CA THR A 354 -20.82 -6.45 -5.77
C THR A 354 -19.73 -5.41 -5.53
N THR A 355 -18.75 -5.31 -6.42
CA THR A 355 -17.64 -4.35 -6.36
C THR A 355 -16.98 -4.23 -4.98
N VAL A 356 -16.80 -5.36 -4.28
CA VAL A 356 -16.32 -5.41 -2.88
C VAL A 356 -14.97 -4.73 -2.71
N HIS A 357 -14.88 -3.73 -1.84
CA HIS A 357 -13.71 -2.84 -1.78
C HIS A 357 -12.75 -3.14 -0.63
N SER A 358 -13.24 -2.97 0.59
CA SER A 358 -12.46 -3.07 1.83
C SER A 358 -13.24 -3.83 2.90
N PHE A 359 -12.53 -4.15 3.97
CA PHE A 359 -13.03 -4.99 5.04
C PHE A 359 -12.81 -4.39 6.42
N SER A 360 -13.59 -4.89 7.37
CA SER A 360 -13.24 -4.94 8.77
C SER A 360 -13.62 -6.31 9.33
N MET A 361 -12.96 -6.74 10.39
CA MET A 361 -13.36 -7.92 11.16
C MET A 361 -13.76 -7.49 12.57
N ASP A 362 -14.86 -8.04 13.07
CA ASP A 362 -15.30 -7.76 14.44
C ASP A 362 -14.72 -8.75 15.46
N LYS A 363 -15.01 -8.50 16.74
CA LYS A 363 -14.53 -9.28 17.87
C LYS A 363 -15.04 -10.74 17.88
N GLN A 364 -16.08 -11.05 17.10
CA GLN A 364 -16.61 -12.39 16.93
C GLN A 364 -15.92 -13.17 15.79
N GLY A 365 -15.08 -12.49 15.00
CA GLY A 365 -14.41 -13.03 13.83
C GLY A 365 -15.25 -12.94 12.54
N ARG A 366 -16.34 -12.16 12.54
CA ARG A 366 -17.16 -11.95 11.34
C ARG A 366 -16.52 -10.93 10.43
N VAL A 367 -16.68 -11.13 9.12
CA VAL A 367 -16.09 -10.28 8.07
C VAL A 367 -17.15 -9.31 7.57
N TRP A 368 -16.92 -8.03 7.76
CA TRP A 368 -17.75 -6.93 7.28
C TRP A 368 -17.12 -6.35 6.01
N ALA A 369 -17.79 -6.49 4.87
CA ALA A 369 -17.27 -6.07 3.58
C ALA A 369 -18.06 -4.88 3.04
N ALA A 370 -17.35 -3.83 2.59
CA ALA A 370 -17.95 -2.73 1.84
C ALA A 370 -18.28 -3.20 0.42
N ALA A 371 -19.55 -3.54 0.18
CA ALA A 371 -20.00 -4.21 -1.03
C ALA A 371 -21.35 -3.67 -1.50
N ARG A 372 -21.53 -3.58 -2.80
CA ARG A 372 -22.76 -3.19 -3.46
C ARG A 372 -23.79 -4.31 -3.37
N VAL A 373 -24.94 -3.97 -2.79
CA VAL A 373 -26.07 -4.89 -2.65
C VAL A 373 -27.23 -4.55 -3.60
N ARG A 374 -27.28 -3.34 -4.16
CA ARG A 374 -28.36 -2.88 -5.06
C ARG A 374 -27.90 -1.79 -6.05
N LYS A 375 -28.82 -1.28 -6.87
CA LYS A 375 -28.63 -0.05 -7.67
C LYS A 375 -28.44 1.20 -6.79
N PRO A 376 -27.89 2.32 -7.35
CA PRO A 376 -27.55 3.50 -6.55
C PRO A 376 -28.69 4.16 -5.79
N THR A 377 -29.94 4.10 -6.28
CA THR A 377 -31.09 4.74 -5.60
C THR A 377 -31.27 4.18 -4.19
N THR A 378 -31.24 5.06 -3.19
CA THR A 378 -31.39 4.70 -1.78
C THR A 378 -32.84 4.38 -1.40
N PRO A 379 -33.08 3.64 -0.31
CA PRO A 379 -34.41 3.45 0.26
C PRO A 379 -35.11 4.78 0.61
N ALA A 380 -36.43 4.78 0.63
CA ALA A 380 -37.22 5.98 0.96
C ALA A 380 -36.89 6.56 2.35
N TRP A 381 -36.48 5.71 3.30
CA TRP A 381 -36.09 6.14 4.64
C TRP A 381 -34.71 6.85 4.71
N CYS A 382 -33.96 6.89 3.60
CA CYS A 382 -32.76 7.73 3.46
C CYS A 382 -33.07 9.12 2.91
N GLN A 383 -34.26 9.31 2.34
CA GLN A 383 -34.60 10.48 1.51
C GLN A 383 -35.43 11.50 2.29
N ALA A 384 -35.65 12.65 1.65
CA ALA A 384 -36.46 13.73 2.22
C ALA A 384 -37.88 13.24 2.56
N GLY A 385 -38.39 13.65 3.73
CA GLY A 385 -39.69 13.19 4.25
C GLY A 385 -39.64 11.97 5.15
N SER A 386 -38.46 11.36 5.33
CA SER A 386 -38.27 10.27 6.31
C SER A 386 -38.32 10.77 7.76
N ASP A 387 -38.69 9.86 8.66
CA ASP A 387 -38.60 10.01 10.12
C ASP A 387 -37.19 9.74 10.69
N HIS A 388 -36.27 9.17 9.89
CA HIS A 388 -34.90 8.87 10.31
C HIS A 388 -34.16 10.17 10.71
N PRO A 389 -33.54 10.27 11.90
CA PRO A 389 -32.91 11.50 12.39
C PRO A 389 -31.92 12.12 11.40
N SER A 390 -30.99 11.33 10.86
CA SER A 390 -30.05 11.81 9.84
C SER A 390 -30.70 12.27 8.54
N ALA A 391 -31.76 11.60 8.06
CA ALA A 391 -32.43 11.97 6.81
C ALA A 391 -33.23 13.27 6.94
N LYS A 392 -33.73 13.60 8.13
CA LYS A 392 -34.37 14.90 8.41
C LYS A 392 -33.42 16.07 8.24
N LEU A 393 -32.14 15.87 8.57
CA LEU A 393 -31.11 16.91 8.50
C LEU A 393 -30.38 16.91 7.15
N PHE A 394 -30.11 15.73 6.60
CA PHE A 394 -29.34 15.57 5.38
C PHE A 394 -29.83 14.36 4.58
N PRO A 395 -30.85 14.49 3.72
CA PRO A 395 -31.36 13.37 2.94
C PRO A 395 -30.36 12.92 1.87
N ILE A 396 -30.25 11.61 1.64
CA ILE A 396 -29.35 11.01 0.64
C ILE A 396 -30.18 10.20 -0.36
N ASN A 397 -30.14 10.59 -1.63
CA ASN A 397 -30.91 9.96 -2.70
C ASN A 397 -30.16 8.85 -3.43
N GLN A 398 -28.82 8.82 -3.32
CA GLN A 398 -27.98 7.86 -4.01
C GLN A 398 -26.81 7.38 -3.13
N GLY A 399 -26.52 6.08 -3.18
CA GLY A 399 -25.40 5.40 -2.55
C GLY A 399 -25.10 4.09 -3.27
N GLN A 400 -23.83 3.82 -3.57
CA GLN A 400 -23.42 2.70 -4.44
C GLN A 400 -23.12 1.41 -3.69
N ARG A 401 -22.18 1.43 -2.74
CA ARG A 401 -21.81 0.26 -1.91
C ARG A 401 -22.54 0.34 -0.56
N GLY A 402 -23.14 -0.77 -0.14
CA GLY A 402 -23.61 -0.99 1.23
C GLY A 402 -22.63 -1.87 2.00
N LEU A 403 -23.16 -2.78 2.82
CA LEU A 403 -22.36 -3.75 3.57
C LEU A 403 -22.80 -5.19 3.24
N GLU A 404 -21.86 -6.12 3.28
CA GLU A 404 -22.11 -7.56 3.25
C GLU A 404 -21.34 -8.23 4.39
N LEU A 405 -22.07 -8.93 5.26
CA LEU A 405 -21.55 -9.62 6.43
C LEU A 405 -21.36 -11.10 6.11
N TYR A 406 -20.16 -11.62 6.30
CA TYR A 406 -19.89 -13.05 6.25
C TYR A 406 -19.56 -13.58 7.65
N GLU A 407 -20.27 -14.63 8.07
CA GLU A 407 -20.04 -15.34 9.33
C GLU A 407 -19.30 -16.66 9.05
N PRO A 408 -17.98 -16.75 9.34
CA PRO A 408 -17.19 -17.93 9.01
C PRO A 408 -17.69 -19.22 9.67
N LYS A 409 -18.31 -19.13 10.86
CA LYS A 409 -18.77 -20.31 11.60
C LYS A 409 -19.97 -20.97 10.93
N THR A 410 -20.93 -20.19 10.46
CA THR A 410 -22.16 -20.68 9.79
C THR A 410 -22.02 -20.73 8.28
N LYS A 411 -21.02 -20.04 7.72
CA LYS A 411 -20.81 -19.79 6.29
C LYS A 411 -21.95 -19.02 5.65
N GLU A 412 -22.71 -18.26 6.45
CA GLU A 412 -23.78 -17.41 5.97
C GLU A 412 -23.23 -16.07 5.48
N THR A 413 -23.83 -15.56 4.41
CA THR A 413 -23.55 -14.22 3.88
C THR A 413 -24.84 -13.41 3.88
N THR A 414 -24.82 -12.27 4.56
CA THR A 414 -25.97 -11.38 4.74
C THR A 414 -25.68 -10.01 4.13
N THR A 415 -26.49 -9.61 3.16
CA THR A 415 -26.43 -8.24 2.61
C THR A 415 -27.10 -7.27 3.58
N ILE A 416 -26.60 -6.03 3.66
CA ILE A 416 -27.12 -4.96 4.52
C ILE A 416 -27.22 -3.68 3.67
N ASP A 417 -28.41 -3.10 3.61
CA ASP A 417 -28.68 -1.91 2.79
C ASP A 417 -28.47 -0.62 3.61
N THR A 418 -27.69 0.30 3.04
CA THR A 418 -27.29 1.56 3.69
C THR A 418 -27.51 2.77 2.82
N CYS A 419 -27.63 3.95 3.44
CA CYS A 419 -27.96 5.19 2.73
C CYS A 419 -26.80 5.81 1.96
N PHE A 420 -25.55 5.52 2.31
CA PHE A 420 -24.36 6.12 1.72
C PHE A 420 -23.41 5.03 1.20
N THR A 421 -22.50 5.43 0.31
CA THR A 421 -21.45 4.55 -0.25
C THR A 421 -20.38 4.28 0.79
N TRP A 422 -20.02 3.01 0.97
CA TRP A 422 -18.88 2.59 1.80
C TRP A 422 -17.61 2.40 0.98
N GLY A 423 -16.47 2.86 1.51
CA GLY A 423 -15.13 2.70 0.96
C GLY A 423 -14.26 1.81 1.84
N HIS A 424 -13.14 2.36 2.32
CA HIS A 424 -12.43 1.88 3.51
C HIS A 424 -13.33 1.95 4.75
N VAL A 425 -13.19 1.00 5.66
CA VAL A 425 -14.07 0.81 6.82
C VAL A 425 -13.28 0.37 8.04
N ASN A 426 -13.53 0.98 9.20
CA ASN A 426 -12.87 0.63 10.46
C ASN A 426 -13.84 0.65 11.64
N PHE A 427 -13.65 -0.30 12.57
CA PHE A 427 -14.37 -0.32 13.85
C PHE A 427 -13.77 0.65 14.86
N ASP A 428 -14.63 1.32 15.62
CA ASP A 428 -14.25 1.93 16.89
C ASP A 428 -14.32 0.91 18.05
N ASP A 429 -13.90 1.32 19.24
CA ASP A 429 -13.91 0.45 20.43
C ASP A 429 -15.33 0.17 20.99
N ARG A 430 -16.38 0.73 20.37
CA ARG A 430 -17.79 0.57 20.76
C ARG A 430 -18.58 -0.30 19.76
N ASP A 431 -17.88 -1.00 18.86
CA ASP A 431 -18.45 -1.85 17.81
C ASP A 431 -19.30 -1.07 16.79
N VAL A 432 -18.97 0.20 16.57
CA VAL A 432 -19.51 1.01 15.47
C VAL A 432 -18.52 0.98 14.32
N LEU A 433 -19.01 0.63 13.13
CA LEU A 433 -18.27 0.69 11.88
C LEU A 433 -18.41 2.09 11.26
N TRP A 434 -17.30 2.70 10.89
CA TRP A 434 -17.25 4.02 10.28
C TRP A 434 -16.96 3.93 8.78
N SER A 435 -17.38 4.93 8.03
CA SER A 435 -17.46 4.87 6.57
C SER A 435 -16.63 5.95 5.90
N SER A 436 -15.82 5.56 4.92
CA SER A 436 -15.27 6.49 3.92
C SER A 436 -16.07 6.44 2.60
N PHE A 437 -15.76 7.34 1.66
CA PHE A 437 -16.35 7.50 0.31
C PHE A 437 -17.80 8.00 0.25
N GLY A 438 -18.52 8.12 1.37
CA GLY A 438 -19.89 8.67 1.44
C GLY A 438 -20.08 9.94 0.58
N PRO A 439 -21.33 10.29 0.20
CA PRO A 439 -21.55 11.49 -0.60
C PRO A 439 -20.86 12.69 0.06
N ALA A 440 -20.27 13.57 -0.73
CA ALA A 440 -19.48 14.66 -0.18
C ALA A 440 -20.28 15.46 0.86
N GLY A 441 -19.63 15.72 2.00
CA GLY A 441 -20.15 16.52 3.09
C GLY A 441 -20.72 15.75 4.28
N ILE A 442 -20.65 14.41 4.34
CA ILE A 442 -21.10 13.62 5.50
C ILE A 442 -20.08 12.59 5.98
N GLU A 443 -20.18 12.25 7.26
CA GLU A 443 -19.62 11.03 7.86
C GLU A 443 -20.77 10.07 8.22
N GLY A 444 -20.62 8.79 7.89
CA GLY A 444 -21.62 7.76 8.12
C GLY A 444 -21.11 6.61 8.99
N TRP A 445 -22.01 5.96 9.73
CA TRP A 445 -21.68 4.85 10.60
C TRP A 445 -22.76 3.75 10.64
N PHE A 446 -22.36 2.59 11.15
CA PHE A 446 -23.23 1.42 11.38
C PHE A 446 -22.92 0.79 12.75
N ASP A 447 -23.88 0.81 13.67
CA ASP A 447 -23.80 0.21 15.00
C ASP A 447 -24.17 -1.29 14.93
N THR A 448 -23.14 -2.13 15.00
CA THR A 448 -23.32 -3.57 14.88
C THR A 448 -24.05 -4.18 16.07
N ARG A 449 -24.10 -3.51 17.23
CA ARG A 449 -24.81 -4.00 18.41
C ARG A 449 -26.32 -3.83 18.24
N ILE A 450 -26.74 -2.74 17.61
CA ILE A 450 -28.15 -2.54 17.23
C ILE A 450 -28.53 -3.58 16.19
N TRP A 451 -27.69 -3.78 15.17
CA TRP A 451 -27.90 -4.83 14.16
C TRP A 451 -28.03 -6.22 14.80
N ASP A 452 -27.09 -6.63 15.64
CA ASP A 452 -27.10 -7.95 16.28
C ASP A 452 -28.37 -8.19 17.11
N LYS A 453 -28.91 -7.13 17.73
CA LYS A 453 -30.13 -7.21 18.54
C LYS A 453 -31.41 -7.20 17.69
N THR A 454 -31.45 -6.42 16.61
CA THR A 454 -32.71 -6.06 15.93
C THR A 454 -32.82 -6.57 14.51
N HIS A 455 -31.68 -6.81 13.84
CA HIS A 455 -31.57 -7.04 12.40
C HIS A 455 -32.27 -5.94 11.57
N ASP A 456 -32.40 -4.73 12.13
CA ASP A 456 -32.98 -3.57 11.47
C ASP A 456 -31.86 -2.65 10.98
N GLU A 457 -31.62 -2.69 9.67
CA GLU A 457 -30.61 -1.86 9.01
C GLU A 457 -30.90 -0.35 9.10
N LYS A 458 -32.17 0.07 9.13
CA LYS A 458 -32.55 1.49 9.30
C LYS A 458 -32.17 1.97 10.69
N GLN A 459 -32.41 1.17 11.73
CA GLN A 459 -32.09 1.55 13.11
C GLN A 459 -30.59 1.48 13.41
N ALA A 460 -29.87 0.56 12.76
CA ALA A 460 -28.45 0.34 13.02
C ALA A 460 -27.52 1.38 12.37
N GLN A 461 -28.01 2.32 11.57
CA GLN A 461 -27.13 3.25 10.86
C GLN A 461 -27.46 4.72 11.12
N GLY A 462 -26.51 5.59 10.81
CA GLY A 462 -26.72 7.03 10.83
C GLY A 462 -25.61 7.76 10.09
N TRP A 463 -25.84 9.05 9.85
CA TRP A 463 -24.85 9.95 9.27
C TRP A 463 -25.04 11.37 9.77
N SER A 464 -24.01 12.19 9.64
CA SER A 464 -24.02 13.60 10.01
C SER A 464 -23.20 14.43 9.04
N ALA A 465 -23.58 15.68 8.84
CA ALA A 465 -22.82 16.61 8.02
C ALA A 465 -21.49 17.00 8.69
N PHE A 466 -20.45 17.24 7.90
CA PHE A 466 -19.22 17.88 8.38
C PHE A 466 -19.45 19.37 8.61
N VAL A 467 -19.43 19.78 9.88
CA VAL A 467 -19.71 21.16 10.30
C VAL A 467 -18.54 21.68 11.14
N LEU A 468 -17.90 22.75 10.68
CA LEU A 468 -16.89 23.47 11.44
C LEU A 468 -17.56 24.40 12.45
N ASP A 469 -17.07 24.39 13.69
CA ASP A 469 -17.39 25.36 14.74
C ASP A 469 -16.79 26.73 14.36
N TYR A 470 -17.45 27.43 13.44
CA TYR A 470 -16.95 28.65 12.84
C TYR A 470 -17.21 29.86 13.74
N ASN A 471 -18.26 29.82 14.55
CA ASN A 471 -18.54 30.87 15.54
C ASN A 471 -17.70 30.71 16.83
N GLY A 472 -17.08 29.54 17.04
CA GLY A 472 -16.06 29.28 18.05
C GLY A 472 -16.62 28.96 19.44
N ASN A 473 -17.90 28.59 19.57
CA ASN A 473 -18.54 28.41 20.87
C ASN A 473 -18.56 26.96 21.37
N GLY A 474 -18.00 26.02 20.61
CA GLY A 474 -17.81 24.63 21.01
C GLY A 474 -19.05 23.73 20.88
N LYS A 475 -20.14 24.21 20.26
CA LYS A 475 -21.35 23.43 20.01
C LYS A 475 -21.79 23.61 18.56
N ARG A 476 -22.44 22.58 18.01
CA ARG A 476 -23.07 22.70 16.69
C ARG A 476 -24.32 23.57 16.77
N ASP A 477 -24.32 24.64 15.98
CA ASP A 477 -25.45 25.55 15.79
C ASP A 477 -25.95 25.51 14.34
N ALA A 478 -26.83 26.45 13.99
CA ALA A 478 -27.15 26.73 12.60
C ALA A 478 -25.87 27.06 11.81
N TYR A 479 -25.74 26.49 10.62
CA TYR A 479 -24.57 26.68 9.77
C TYR A 479 -24.91 27.32 8.42
N THR A 480 -23.89 27.88 7.79
CA THR A 480 -23.90 28.27 6.38
C THR A 480 -23.55 27.09 5.48
N GLU A 481 -24.16 27.03 4.29
CA GLU A 481 -23.87 26.00 3.30
C GLU A 481 -22.49 26.20 2.64
N PRO A 482 -21.85 25.16 2.07
CA PRO A 482 -20.49 25.26 1.52
C PRO A 482 -20.30 26.40 0.51
N ASN A 483 -21.29 26.64 -0.36
CA ASN A 483 -21.30 27.68 -1.39
C ASN A 483 -21.76 29.07 -0.90
N GLN A 484 -22.15 29.20 0.37
CA GLN A 484 -22.54 30.48 0.96
C GLN A 484 -21.34 31.17 1.62
N PRO A 485 -21.32 32.52 1.69
CA PRO A 485 -20.33 33.22 2.48
C PRO A 485 -20.41 32.81 3.95
N PRO A 486 -19.28 32.74 4.68
CA PRO A 486 -19.31 32.45 6.11
C PRO A 486 -20.01 33.58 6.88
N ASP A 487 -20.72 33.22 7.95
CA ASP A 487 -21.40 34.12 8.88
C ASP A 487 -20.77 33.92 10.27
N PRO A 488 -20.13 34.94 10.88
CA PRO A 488 -19.45 34.81 12.17
C PRO A 488 -20.35 34.38 13.35
N THR A 489 -21.67 34.48 13.20
CA THR A 489 -22.64 34.04 14.22
C THR A 489 -23.07 32.58 14.07
N LYS A 490 -22.64 31.93 12.99
CA LYS A 490 -23.04 30.58 12.59
C LYS A 490 -21.83 29.69 12.38
N ASP A 491 -22.12 28.39 12.34
CA ASP A 491 -21.17 27.40 11.91
C ASP A 491 -21.01 27.35 10.38
N LYS A 492 -20.06 26.55 9.90
CA LYS A 492 -19.80 26.39 8.47
C LYS A 492 -19.78 24.93 8.08
N ARG A 493 -20.71 24.51 7.21
CA ARG A 493 -20.66 23.19 6.60
C ARG A 493 -19.55 23.13 5.55
N ILE A 494 -18.79 22.03 5.53
CA ILE A 494 -17.77 21.76 4.52
C ILE A 494 -18.19 20.60 3.61
N ASN A 495 -17.76 20.65 2.36
CA ASN A 495 -18.09 19.64 1.35
C ASN A 495 -16.85 18.81 1.00
N VAL A 496 -16.53 17.86 1.89
CA VAL A 496 -15.37 16.96 1.77
C VAL A 496 -15.83 15.51 1.79
N SER A 497 -15.02 14.62 1.24
CA SER A 497 -15.23 13.17 1.33
C SER A 497 -14.00 12.53 1.95
N PHE A 498 -14.21 11.65 2.92
CA PHE A 498 -13.14 10.82 3.46
C PHE A 498 -12.71 9.80 2.39
N TYR A 499 -11.40 9.69 2.20
CA TYR A 499 -10.79 8.63 1.42
C TYR A 499 -10.41 7.47 2.34
N GLY A 500 -9.52 7.69 3.31
CA GLY A 500 -9.34 6.80 4.44
C GLY A 500 -10.16 7.30 5.63
N ASP A 501 -10.54 6.39 6.51
CA ASP A 501 -11.19 6.61 7.78
C ASP A 501 -10.43 5.85 8.88
N ALA A 502 -10.37 6.40 10.09
CA ALA A 502 -9.78 5.71 11.23
C ALA A 502 -10.32 6.30 12.54
N PRO A 503 -11.09 5.50 13.32
CA PRO A 503 -11.42 5.85 14.69
C PRO A 503 -10.17 6.01 15.56
N ALA A 504 -10.17 7.08 16.36
CA ALA A 504 -9.08 7.42 17.28
C ALA A 504 -9.45 7.10 18.73
N PRO A 505 -8.45 6.89 19.61
CA PRO A 505 -8.68 6.56 21.02
C PRO A 505 -9.50 7.60 21.81
N ASP A 506 -9.54 8.85 21.35
CA ASP A 506 -10.30 9.93 21.96
C ASP A 506 -11.80 9.93 21.57
N GLY A 507 -12.24 8.94 20.79
CA GLY A 507 -13.61 8.80 20.30
C GLY A 507 -13.95 9.68 19.09
N SER A 508 -12.97 10.38 18.52
CA SER A 508 -13.11 11.02 17.21
C SER A 508 -12.83 10.05 16.07
N VAL A 509 -13.23 10.42 14.86
CA VAL A 509 -12.93 9.68 13.64
C VAL A 509 -12.13 10.61 12.74
N TRP A 510 -10.96 10.16 12.34
CA TRP A 510 -10.13 10.90 11.39
C TRP A 510 -10.36 10.39 9.99
N GLY A 511 -10.30 11.29 9.01
CA GLY A 511 -10.28 10.93 7.61
C GLY A 511 -9.34 11.80 6.80
N SER A 512 -8.78 11.21 5.75
CA SER A 512 -8.00 11.95 4.76
C SER A 512 -8.92 12.46 3.66
N VAL A 513 -8.65 13.67 3.17
CA VAL A 513 -9.36 14.30 2.07
C VAL A 513 -8.39 14.46 0.91
N LEU A 514 -8.65 13.76 -0.19
CA LEU A 514 -7.87 13.91 -1.42
C LEU A 514 -8.02 15.33 -1.95
N GLY A 515 -7.05 15.83 -2.69
CA GLY A 515 -7.11 17.18 -3.21
C GLY A 515 -5.75 17.80 -3.44
N MET A 516 -5.77 19.03 -3.95
CA MET A 516 -4.61 19.90 -3.95
C MET A 516 -4.93 21.08 -3.03
N PRO A 517 -4.22 21.24 -1.89
CA PRO A 517 -3.24 20.31 -1.34
C PRO A 517 -3.85 19.11 -0.61
N GLY A 518 -5.17 19.08 -0.39
CA GLY A 518 -5.84 18.05 0.41
C GLY A 518 -5.66 18.28 1.92
N ALA A 519 -6.25 17.42 2.74
CA ALA A 519 -6.33 17.66 4.18
C ALA A 519 -6.51 16.38 5.00
N LEU A 520 -6.39 16.53 6.32
CA LEU A 520 -6.95 15.63 7.32
C LEU A 520 -8.15 16.31 7.98
N VAL A 521 -9.20 15.55 8.27
CA VAL A 521 -10.40 16.03 8.94
C VAL A 521 -10.67 15.16 10.15
N ARG A 522 -10.95 15.80 11.28
CA ARG A 522 -11.33 15.14 12.53
C ARG A 522 -12.83 15.34 12.74
N PHE A 523 -13.58 14.25 12.75
CA PHE A 523 -15.01 14.24 13.06
C PHE A 523 -15.23 13.86 14.52
N VAL A 524 -16.00 14.68 15.24
CA VAL A 524 -16.35 14.46 16.65
C VAL A 524 -17.84 14.16 16.71
N PRO A 525 -18.27 12.91 16.96
CA PRO A 525 -19.67 12.53 16.88
C PRO A 525 -20.57 13.29 17.87
N GLY A 526 -20.10 13.66 19.05
CA GLY A 526 -20.96 14.24 20.09
C GLY A 526 -21.92 13.20 20.70
N SER A 527 -22.95 13.67 21.42
CA SER A 527 -23.91 12.79 22.13
C SER A 527 -25.07 12.31 21.26
N HIS A 528 -25.47 13.13 20.28
CA HIS A 528 -26.50 12.85 19.27
C HIS A 528 -25.93 13.25 17.92
N PRO A 529 -25.19 12.37 17.24
CA PRO A 529 -24.31 12.81 16.16
C PRO A 529 -24.96 13.51 14.97
N PRO A 530 -26.18 13.17 14.51
CA PRO A 530 -26.83 13.93 13.44
C PRO A 530 -26.94 15.43 13.76
N GLU A 531 -27.25 15.78 15.01
CA GLU A 531 -27.50 17.14 15.49
C GLU A 531 -26.28 17.84 16.11
N THR A 532 -25.37 17.07 16.73
CA THR A 532 -24.34 17.62 17.63
C THR A 532 -22.91 17.47 17.11
N ALA A 533 -22.68 16.71 16.04
CA ALA A 533 -21.33 16.44 15.57
C ALA A 533 -20.66 17.68 14.98
N LEU A 534 -19.38 17.86 15.32
CA LEU A 534 -18.51 18.91 14.80
C LEU A 534 -17.31 18.30 14.07
N ALA A 535 -16.70 19.09 13.19
CA ALA A 535 -15.52 18.73 12.45
C ALA A 535 -14.40 19.77 12.65
N GLU A 536 -13.16 19.31 12.53
CA GLU A 536 -11.97 20.14 12.42
C GLU A 536 -11.29 19.82 11.08
N TYR A 537 -10.71 20.82 10.44
CA TYR A 537 -10.06 20.70 9.13
C TYR A 537 -8.60 21.11 9.23
N TYR A 538 -7.69 20.26 8.75
CA TYR A 538 -6.25 20.46 8.79
C TYR A 538 -5.67 20.27 7.39
N GLU A 539 -5.43 21.38 6.71
CA GLU A 539 -4.87 21.36 5.36
C GLU A 539 -3.42 20.86 5.40
N VAL A 540 -3.04 19.99 4.46
CA VAL A 540 -1.63 19.60 4.31
C VAL A 540 -0.81 20.86 4.01
N PRO A 541 0.32 21.10 4.68
CA PRO A 541 1.09 22.34 4.51
C PRO A 541 1.50 22.55 3.05
N TRP A 542 0.89 23.53 2.41
CA TRP A 542 1.16 23.88 1.02
C TRP A 542 1.05 25.37 0.81
N ASN A 543 2.12 25.99 0.32
CA ASN A 543 2.26 27.45 0.25
C ASN A 543 1.98 28.15 1.59
N ASN A 544 2.16 27.46 2.70
CA ASN A 544 2.00 28.02 4.04
C ASN A 544 3.35 28.54 4.52
N PRO A 545 3.57 29.88 4.58
CA PRO A 545 4.86 30.44 4.97
C PRO A 545 5.22 30.19 6.44
N LYS A 546 4.25 29.76 7.27
CA LYS A 546 4.48 29.41 8.67
C LYS A 546 4.88 27.95 8.86
N ALA A 547 4.74 27.11 7.83
CA ALA A 547 5.06 25.69 7.91
C ALA A 547 6.53 25.42 7.55
N PRO A 548 7.28 24.67 8.36
CA PRO A 548 8.68 24.34 8.09
C PRO A 548 8.85 23.31 6.96
N VAL A 549 7.76 22.64 6.59
CA VAL A 549 7.71 21.57 5.59
C VAL A 549 6.55 21.83 4.63
N GLN A 550 6.65 21.34 3.40
CA GLN A 550 5.61 21.49 2.38
C GLN A 550 5.33 20.14 1.73
N GLY A 551 4.06 19.83 1.50
CA GLY A 551 3.59 18.59 0.89
C GLY A 551 2.20 18.75 0.30
N PHE A 552 1.69 17.70 -0.34
CA PHE A 552 0.37 17.75 -0.97
C PHE A 552 -0.19 16.35 -1.24
N ALA A 553 -1.51 16.32 -1.39
CA ALA A 553 -2.35 15.22 -1.81
C ALA A 553 -2.16 13.96 -0.93
N PRO A 554 -2.74 13.94 0.28
CA PRO A 554 -2.76 12.74 1.10
C PRO A 554 -3.63 11.67 0.42
N ARG A 555 -3.36 10.39 0.72
CA ARG A 555 -4.20 9.26 0.28
C ARG A 555 -4.74 8.46 1.46
N GLY A 556 -4.51 7.15 1.55
CA GLY A 556 -4.95 6.34 2.69
C GLY A 556 -4.31 6.80 4.00
N MET A 557 -5.00 6.68 5.12
CA MET A 557 -4.49 7.14 6.41
C MET A 557 -4.85 6.17 7.53
N ASP A 558 -4.19 6.35 8.67
CA ASP A 558 -4.49 5.63 9.90
C ASP A 558 -4.01 6.45 11.12
N VAL A 559 -4.48 6.09 12.31
CA VAL A 559 -4.17 6.77 13.57
C VAL A 559 -3.43 5.82 14.51
N ASP A 560 -2.42 6.30 15.22
CA ASP A 560 -1.71 5.52 16.24
C ASP A 560 -2.43 5.53 17.60
N SER A 561 -1.90 4.78 18.58
CA SER A 561 -2.51 4.71 19.93
C SER A 561 -2.48 6.04 20.71
N LYS A 562 -1.75 7.05 20.22
CA LYS A 562 -1.60 8.37 20.83
C LYS A 562 -2.45 9.44 20.13
N GLY A 563 -3.20 9.08 19.08
CA GLY A 563 -4.00 10.01 18.29
C GLY A 563 -3.20 10.77 17.23
N VAL A 564 -1.97 10.34 16.90
CA VAL A 564 -1.21 10.89 15.78
C VAL A 564 -1.68 10.26 14.48
N VAL A 565 -2.01 11.11 13.52
CA VAL A 565 -2.47 10.68 12.20
C VAL A 565 -1.27 10.48 11.28
N TRP A 566 -1.26 9.40 10.52
CA TRP A 566 -0.22 9.08 9.54
C TRP A 566 -0.83 8.95 8.15
N ALA A 567 -0.21 9.57 7.14
CA ALA A 567 -0.69 9.54 5.76
C ALA A 567 0.46 9.67 4.75
N PRO A 568 0.51 8.87 3.67
CA PRO A 568 1.38 9.12 2.56
C PRO A 568 0.86 10.29 1.72
N LEU A 569 1.79 11.08 1.19
CA LEU A 569 1.52 12.23 0.35
C LEU A 569 2.05 11.98 -1.07
N SER A 570 1.30 12.43 -2.07
CA SER A 570 1.74 12.40 -3.48
C SER A 570 3.03 13.19 -3.72
N SER A 571 3.34 14.13 -2.83
CA SER A 571 4.60 14.86 -2.75
C SER A 571 5.85 14.01 -2.44
N GLY A 572 5.74 12.68 -2.31
CA GLY A 572 6.88 11.80 -2.02
C GLY A 572 7.30 11.82 -0.55
N HIS A 573 6.37 12.15 0.35
CA HIS A 573 6.58 12.17 1.80
C HIS A 573 5.61 11.25 2.52
N TYR A 574 6.06 10.68 3.62
CA TYR A 574 5.21 10.14 4.66
C TYR A 574 4.95 11.23 5.69
N ALA A 575 3.70 11.61 5.91
CA ALA A 575 3.32 12.63 6.87
C ALA A 575 2.88 12.01 8.19
N SER A 576 3.24 12.66 9.30
CA SER A 576 2.53 12.56 10.56
C SER A 576 1.91 13.91 10.96
N PHE A 577 0.75 13.86 11.59
CA PHE A 577 0.06 15.01 12.14
C PHE A 577 -0.32 14.75 13.61
N ASP A 578 0.21 15.58 14.50
CA ASP A 578 -0.02 15.52 15.94
C ASP A 578 -0.78 16.77 16.39
N ARG A 579 -2.10 16.61 16.59
CA ARG A 579 -3.01 17.69 17.03
C ARG A 579 -2.60 18.29 18.37
N SER A 580 -1.92 17.55 19.24
CA SER A 580 -1.51 18.06 20.56
C SER A 580 -0.46 19.16 20.50
N LYS A 581 0.24 19.29 19.36
CA LYS A 581 1.24 20.34 19.14
C LYS A 581 0.63 21.66 18.72
N CYS A 582 -0.64 21.68 18.33
CA CYS A 582 -1.31 22.89 17.87
C CYS A 582 -1.34 23.98 18.95
N LYS A 583 -0.86 25.17 18.62
CA LYS A 583 -0.75 26.36 19.48
C LYS A 583 -1.86 27.37 19.21
N GLY A 584 -2.40 27.38 17.99
CA GLY A 584 -3.52 28.23 17.60
C GLY A 584 -4.88 27.69 18.09
N PRO A 585 -5.94 28.52 18.02
CA PRO A 585 -7.29 28.04 18.27
C PRO A 585 -7.69 26.96 17.24
N LEU A 586 -8.44 25.96 17.71
CA LEU A 586 -8.86 24.79 16.92
C LEU A 586 -10.27 24.95 16.33
N ASN A 587 -10.91 26.08 16.62
CA ASN A 587 -12.20 26.51 16.10
C ASN A 587 -12.15 27.99 15.71
N GLY A 588 -13.26 28.51 15.20
CA GLY A 588 -13.37 29.88 14.72
C GLY A 588 -12.83 30.11 13.30
N PRO A 589 -12.89 31.37 12.81
CA PRO A 589 -12.56 31.69 11.42
C PRO A 589 -11.13 31.34 11.00
N ALA A 590 -10.17 31.43 11.93
CA ALA A 590 -8.78 31.09 11.66
C ALA A 590 -8.60 29.58 11.44
N ALA A 591 -9.24 28.75 12.28
CA ALA A 591 -9.15 27.29 12.16
C ALA A 591 -9.81 26.78 10.88
N ALA A 592 -10.89 27.42 10.44
CA ALA A 592 -11.61 27.08 9.22
C ALA A 592 -10.79 27.23 7.92
N THR A 593 -9.64 27.90 7.96
CA THR A 593 -8.68 27.93 6.85
C THR A 593 -7.93 26.62 6.66
N GLY A 594 -7.87 25.77 7.69
CA GLY A 594 -7.04 24.55 7.72
C GLY A 594 -5.55 24.76 7.98
N GLN A 595 -5.03 25.98 7.83
CA GLN A 595 -3.59 26.27 7.91
C GLN A 595 -3.11 26.71 9.30
N HIS A 596 -3.97 26.61 10.31
CA HIS A 596 -3.78 27.19 11.64
C HIS A 596 -2.80 26.40 12.55
N CYS A 597 -2.51 25.14 12.22
CA CYS A 597 -1.62 24.27 13.01
C CYS A 597 -0.44 23.72 12.17
N PRO A 598 0.47 24.57 11.65
CA PRO A 598 1.65 24.12 10.93
C PRO A 598 2.58 23.24 11.80
N GLU A 599 2.63 23.48 13.11
CA GLU A 599 3.47 22.77 14.08
C GLU A 599 3.06 21.33 14.37
N GLY A 600 1.84 20.93 13.99
CA GLY A 600 1.38 19.55 14.09
C GLY A 600 2.00 18.63 13.05
N TRP A 601 2.50 19.17 11.94
CA TRP A 601 2.96 18.40 10.79
C TRP A 601 4.44 18.03 10.86
N THR A 602 4.76 16.78 10.51
CA THR A 602 6.11 16.31 10.21
C THR A 602 6.09 15.52 8.92
N LEU A 603 7.03 15.79 8.00
CA LEU A 603 7.15 15.10 6.72
C LEU A 603 8.48 14.34 6.64
N TYR A 604 8.41 13.05 6.37
CA TYR A 604 9.56 12.16 6.13
C TYR A 604 9.64 11.87 4.64
N THR A 605 10.72 12.27 3.97
CA THR A 605 10.91 11.94 2.55
C THR A 605 11.07 10.42 2.38
N PHE A 606 10.26 9.81 1.51
CA PHE A 606 10.39 8.38 1.22
C PHE A 606 11.78 8.08 0.64
N PRO A 607 12.36 6.91 0.95
CA PRO A 607 13.66 6.53 0.40
C PRO A 607 13.61 6.39 -1.12
N GLY A 608 14.76 6.59 -1.77
CA GLY A 608 14.93 6.41 -3.22
C GLY A 608 14.95 7.70 -4.03
N PRO A 609 15.12 7.58 -5.36
CA PRO A 609 15.27 8.74 -6.24
C PRO A 609 13.95 9.48 -6.47
N ASN A 610 14.09 10.73 -6.93
CA ASN A 610 12.98 11.58 -7.34
C ASN A 610 12.89 11.70 -8.86
N TYR A 611 11.75 12.16 -9.39
CA TYR A 611 11.56 12.43 -10.82
C TYR A 611 12.56 13.50 -11.30
N LYS A 612 12.99 13.40 -12.56
CA LYS A 612 13.81 14.46 -13.16
C LYS A 612 12.98 15.74 -13.30
N GLY A 613 13.55 16.87 -12.85
CA GLY A 613 12.91 18.19 -12.89
C GLY A 613 11.88 18.46 -11.80
N ALA A 614 11.58 17.50 -10.93
CA ALA A 614 10.72 17.72 -9.76
C ALA A 614 11.57 18.22 -8.58
N VAL A 615 11.43 19.50 -8.22
CA VAL A 615 12.27 20.11 -7.16
C VAL A 615 11.51 20.37 -5.85
N GLU A 616 10.18 20.35 -5.87
CA GLU A 616 9.32 20.46 -4.67
C GLU A 616 8.85 19.11 -4.15
N ASN A 617 9.08 18.05 -4.92
CA ASN A 617 8.71 16.68 -4.56
C ASN A 617 9.86 16.03 -3.78
N GLY A 618 9.57 15.17 -2.81
CA GLY A 618 10.58 14.48 -2.01
C GLY A 618 11.14 13.23 -2.71
N SER A 619 10.27 12.42 -3.31
CA SER A 619 10.62 11.12 -3.90
C SER A 619 9.61 10.72 -4.98
N ALA A 620 10.07 9.96 -5.98
CA ALA A 620 9.19 9.41 -7.01
C ALA A 620 8.32 8.24 -6.49
N GLU A 621 8.46 7.86 -5.22
CA GLU A 621 7.65 6.82 -4.60
C GLU A 621 6.14 7.13 -4.71
N SER A 622 5.37 6.06 -4.86
CA SER A 622 3.92 6.09 -4.82
C SER A 622 3.45 5.14 -3.74
N VAL A 623 2.81 5.68 -2.73
CA VAL A 623 2.20 4.90 -1.66
C VAL A 623 0.69 5.05 -1.70
N TYR A 624 -0.04 3.95 -1.61
CA TYR A 624 -1.50 3.96 -1.68
C TYR A 624 -2.13 4.11 -0.30
N TYR A 625 -1.67 3.36 0.70
CA TYR A 625 -2.30 3.33 2.02
C TYR A 625 -1.27 3.32 3.15
N ASN A 626 -1.76 3.64 4.35
CA ASN A 626 -1.03 3.52 5.60
C ASN A 626 -1.81 2.62 6.58
N PHE A 627 -1.07 1.82 7.34
CA PHE A 627 -1.56 1.11 8.51
C PHE A 627 -0.61 1.33 9.69
N VAL A 628 -1.13 1.61 10.88
CA VAL A 628 -0.32 1.69 12.10
C VAL A 628 -0.42 0.37 12.87
N ASP A 629 0.72 -0.31 13.00
CA ASP A 629 0.84 -1.48 13.85
C ASP A 629 0.89 -1.08 15.32
N ARG A 630 -0.30 -0.91 15.94
CA ARG A 630 -0.45 -0.56 17.35
C ARG A 630 -0.02 -1.69 18.31
N PHE A 631 0.06 -2.94 17.82
CA PHE A 631 0.16 -4.14 18.66
C PHE A 631 1.44 -4.94 18.50
N ASP A 632 2.40 -4.46 17.69
CA ASP A 632 3.61 -5.20 17.35
C ASP A 632 3.32 -6.54 16.65
N MET A 633 2.38 -6.49 15.69
CA MET A 633 2.04 -7.59 14.78
C MET A 633 3.15 -7.88 13.77
N LEU A 634 4.00 -6.91 13.43
CA LEU A 634 5.15 -7.13 12.57
C LEU A 634 6.33 -7.77 13.32
N GLY A 635 6.48 -7.47 14.62
CA GLY A 635 7.70 -7.75 15.40
C GLY A 635 8.74 -6.62 15.35
N ALA A 636 8.33 -5.41 14.99
CA ALA A 636 9.19 -4.24 14.87
C ALA A 636 9.10 -3.24 16.04
N GLY A 637 8.10 -3.39 16.91
CA GLY A 637 7.69 -2.46 17.95
C GLY A 637 6.20 -2.13 17.88
N LYS A 638 5.67 -1.48 18.92
CA LYS A 638 4.31 -0.93 18.93
C LYS A 638 4.27 0.46 18.29
N ASP A 639 3.10 0.83 17.77
CA ASP A 639 2.84 2.10 17.08
C ASP A 639 3.80 2.35 15.92
N VAL A 640 4.06 1.31 15.12
CA VAL A 640 4.92 1.41 13.93
C VAL A 640 4.03 1.73 12.72
N PRO A 641 4.15 2.93 12.13
CA PRO A 641 3.42 3.28 10.91
C PRO A 641 4.05 2.59 9.69
N LEU A 642 3.21 1.99 8.84
CA LEU A 642 3.59 1.16 7.70
C LEU A 642 2.92 1.68 6.43
N ALA A 643 3.73 2.06 5.45
CA ALA A 643 3.28 2.51 4.13
C ALA A 643 3.43 1.40 3.07
N THR A 644 2.47 1.30 2.15
CA THR A 644 2.58 0.42 0.97
C THR A 644 3.51 1.02 -0.10
N GLY A 645 4.82 0.76 0.01
CA GLY A 645 5.84 1.23 -0.94
C GLY A 645 5.72 0.51 -2.29
N ASN A 646 4.83 0.99 -3.15
CA ASN A 646 4.47 0.28 -4.38
C ASN A 646 5.58 0.31 -5.43
N LEU A 647 6.38 1.38 -5.48
CA LEU A 647 7.49 1.47 -6.42
C LEU A 647 8.82 0.98 -5.80
N SER A 648 8.97 1.09 -4.48
CA SER A 648 10.00 0.37 -3.70
C SER A 648 9.72 -1.13 -3.54
N GLU A 649 8.59 -1.61 -4.06
CA GLU A 649 8.09 -2.99 -4.03
C GLU A 649 8.25 -3.68 -2.66
N GLY A 650 7.80 -3.01 -1.61
CA GLY A 650 7.85 -3.50 -0.24
C GLY A 650 7.07 -2.64 0.74
N LEU A 651 7.06 -3.05 2.01
CA LEU A 651 6.52 -2.21 3.09
C LEU A 651 7.58 -1.25 3.60
N LEU A 652 7.19 0.01 3.81
CA LEU A 652 8.04 1.07 4.35
C LEU A 652 7.61 1.36 5.78
N ALA A 653 8.37 0.89 6.76
CA ALA A 653 8.09 1.11 8.18
C ALA A 653 8.94 2.26 8.72
N ILE A 654 8.39 3.15 9.55
CA ILE A 654 9.22 4.07 10.34
C ILE A 654 9.43 3.47 11.73
N VAL A 655 10.69 3.18 12.06
CA VAL A 655 11.10 2.71 13.39
C VAL A 655 12.23 3.62 13.88
N ASP A 656 12.08 4.16 15.08
CA ASP A 656 13.03 5.12 15.67
C ASP A 656 13.34 6.31 14.74
N GLY A 657 12.33 6.79 14.02
CA GLY A 657 12.44 7.91 13.08
C GLY A 657 13.15 7.58 11.76
N LYS A 658 13.44 6.30 11.47
CA LYS A 658 14.12 5.86 10.24
C LYS A 658 13.28 4.86 9.46
N PHE A 659 13.39 4.89 8.14
CA PHE A 659 12.76 3.90 7.28
C PHE A 659 13.45 2.53 7.38
N LEU A 660 12.64 1.48 7.49
CA LEU A 660 12.99 0.11 7.16
C LEU A 660 12.22 -0.30 5.91
N THR A 661 12.93 -0.80 4.89
CA THR A 661 12.33 -1.26 3.64
C THR A 661 12.22 -2.78 3.62
N LEU A 662 11.01 -3.30 3.79
CA LEU A 662 10.70 -4.73 3.79
C LEU A 662 10.36 -5.17 2.37
N ARG A 663 11.40 -5.44 1.60
CA ARG A 663 11.33 -5.72 0.16
C ARG A 663 10.71 -7.08 -0.15
N VAL A 664 9.84 -7.11 -1.17
CA VAL A 664 9.42 -8.34 -1.86
C VAL A 664 10.17 -8.42 -3.20
N PRO A 665 11.26 -9.21 -3.28
CA PRO A 665 12.14 -9.22 -4.46
C PRO A 665 11.65 -10.15 -5.57
N TYR A 666 10.71 -11.04 -5.25
CA TYR A 666 10.19 -12.06 -6.15
C TYR A 666 8.74 -12.44 -5.79
N PRO A 667 7.85 -12.56 -6.80
CA PRO A 667 8.04 -12.01 -8.14
C PRO A 667 8.20 -10.48 -8.07
N MET A 668 8.93 -9.89 -9.02
CA MET A 668 8.87 -8.43 -9.22
C MET A 668 7.44 -8.04 -9.60
N GLY A 669 6.99 -6.87 -9.14
CA GLY A 669 5.59 -6.47 -9.30
C GLY A 669 4.83 -6.22 -8.00
N TYR A 670 5.49 -6.19 -6.83
CA TYR A 670 4.78 -5.97 -5.56
C TYR A 670 4.17 -4.56 -5.51
N TYR A 671 2.86 -4.53 -5.35
CA TYR A 671 2.04 -3.33 -5.31
C TYR A 671 0.88 -3.62 -4.37
N ALA A 672 0.65 -2.82 -3.33
CA ALA A 672 -0.40 -3.02 -2.35
C ALA A 672 -1.26 -1.77 -2.13
N LYS A 673 -2.55 -2.00 -1.89
CA LYS A 673 -3.55 -0.96 -1.58
C LYS A 673 -4.12 -1.06 -0.17
N GLY A 674 -3.93 -2.19 0.49
CA GLY A 674 -4.36 -2.44 1.86
C GLY A 674 -3.38 -3.40 2.54
N LEU A 675 -3.43 -3.42 3.86
CA LEU A 675 -2.65 -4.31 4.70
C LEU A 675 -3.34 -4.45 6.05
N ASP A 676 -3.19 -5.63 6.65
CA ASP A 676 -3.73 -5.95 7.96
C ASP A 676 -2.75 -6.86 8.72
N GLY A 677 -2.93 -7.00 10.03
CA GLY A 677 -2.04 -7.80 10.88
C GLY A 677 -2.79 -8.68 11.86
N ARG A 678 -2.12 -9.74 12.32
CA ARG A 678 -2.63 -10.57 13.41
C ARG A 678 -1.52 -11.20 14.25
N ILE A 679 -1.90 -11.62 15.45
CA ILE A 679 -1.06 -12.37 16.38
C ILE A 679 -1.68 -13.76 16.57
N ASP A 680 -1.08 -14.75 15.91
CA ASP A 680 -1.48 -16.16 15.98
C ASP A 680 -1.11 -16.82 17.31
N ASN A 681 0.03 -16.41 17.92
CA ASN A 681 0.47 -16.89 19.23
C ASN A 681 1.45 -15.91 19.87
N SER A 682 1.04 -15.22 20.93
CA SER A 682 1.88 -14.25 21.64
C SER A 682 3.11 -14.86 22.31
N ASN A 683 3.09 -16.17 22.61
CA ASN A 683 4.19 -16.90 23.23
C ASN A 683 5.18 -17.48 22.22
N ALA A 684 4.89 -17.42 20.90
CA ALA A 684 5.76 -17.94 19.85
C ALA A 684 6.80 -16.92 19.36
N GLY A 685 6.96 -15.79 20.06
CA GLY A 685 7.85 -14.72 19.65
C GLY A 685 7.48 -14.16 18.27
N TRP A 686 8.46 -14.02 17.39
CA TRP A 686 8.27 -13.46 16.05
C TRP A 686 7.43 -14.38 15.13
N LYS A 687 7.41 -15.69 15.38
CA LYS A 687 6.70 -16.68 14.54
C LYS A 687 5.19 -16.56 14.62
N GLY A 688 4.68 -16.16 15.78
CA GLY A 688 3.24 -15.96 16.02
C GLY A 688 2.72 -14.59 15.60
N LYS A 689 3.53 -13.79 14.90
CA LYS A 689 3.24 -12.40 14.52
C LYS A 689 3.37 -12.24 13.01
N ALA A 690 2.43 -11.57 12.37
CA ALA A 690 2.57 -11.20 10.96
C ALA A 690 1.71 -10.02 10.52
N ILE A 691 2.20 -9.33 9.48
CA ILE A 691 1.44 -8.42 8.62
C ILE A 691 1.17 -9.12 7.28
N TYR A 692 -0.01 -8.92 6.73
CA TYR A 692 -0.49 -9.50 5.48
C TYR A 692 -0.89 -8.42 4.50
N THR A 693 -0.47 -8.56 3.24
CA THR A 693 -0.83 -7.63 2.17
C THR A 693 -1.19 -8.38 0.89
N PRO A 694 -2.33 -8.10 0.24
CA PRO A 694 -2.58 -8.51 -1.12
C PRO A 694 -1.60 -7.80 -2.07
N ILE A 695 -1.25 -8.45 -3.18
CA ILE A 695 -0.79 -7.72 -4.36
C ILE A 695 -2.03 -7.19 -5.12
N SER A 696 -2.17 -5.87 -5.16
CA SER A 696 -3.39 -5.14 -5.52
C SER A 696 -3.29 -4.31 -6.81
N THR A 697 -2.33 -4.61 -7.69
CA THR A 697 -2.29 -3.98 -9.02
C THR A 697 -3.53 -4.38 -9.81
N ARG A 698 -4.16 -3.44 -10.52
CA ARG A 698 -5.32 -3.77 -11.38
C ARG A 698 -4.95 -4.62 -12.60
N ALA A 699 -3.65 -4.81 -12.83
CA ALA A 699 -3.10 -5.64 -13.89
C ALA A 699 -2.06 -6.63 -13.34
N PRO A 700 -2.47 -7.72 -12.66
CA PRO A 700 -1.55 -8.74 -12.12
C PRO A 700 -0.62 -9.34 -13.18
N PHE A 701 -1.06 -9.36 -14.44
CA PHE A 701 -0.28 -9.81 -15.59
C PHE A 701 0.87 -8.85 -16.00
N HIS A 702 1.04 -7.71 -15.34
CA HIS A 702 2.24 -6.87 -15.47
C HIS A 702 3.40 -7.34 -14.59
N MET A 703 3.13 -8.14 -13.56
CA MET A 703 4.16 -8.70 -12.69
C MET A 703 5.06 -9.70 -13.44
N GLU A 704 6.19 -10.02 -12.83
CA GLU A 704 7.02 -11.16 -13.22
C GLU A 704 6.17 -12.45 -13.27
N GLY A 705 6.18 -13.11 -14.43
CA GLY A 705 5.29 -14.22 -14.78
C GLY A 705 4.32 -13.87 -15.92
N GLY A 706 3.95 -12.60 -16.07
CA GLY A 706 3.16 -12.12 -17.22
C GLY A 706 1.71 -12.61 -17.25
N LYS A 707 1.14 -12.75 -18.46
CA LYS A 707 -0.23 -13.23 -18.68
C LYS A 707 -0.45 -14.58 -17.99
N GLY A 708 -1.53 -14.70 -17.22
CA GLY A 708 -1.84 -15.91 -16.46
C GLY A 708 -1.35 -15.89 -15.01
N THR A 709 -0.56 -14.89 -14.62
CA THR A 709 -0.12 -14.73 -13.22
C THR A 709 -1.30 -14.38 -12.32
N PRO A 710 -1.64 -15.20 -11.32
CA PRO A 710 -2.70 -14.88 -10.38
C PRO A 710 -2.23 -13.86 -9.33
N PRO A 711 -3.16 -13.10 -8.73
CA PRO A 711 -2.91 -12.31 -7.53
C PRO A 711 -2.32 -13.15 -6.40
N LYS A 712 -1.59 -12.47 -5.51
CA LYS A 712 -0.88 -13.11 -4.39
C LYS A 712 -1.23 -12.47 -3.07
N LEU A 713 -1.16 -13.25 -1.99
CA LEU A 713 -1.07 -12.72 -0.64
C LEU A 713 0.38 -12.81 -0.18
N VAL A 714 0.86 -11.75 0.46
CA VAL A 714 2.19 -11.67 1.05
C VAL A 714 2.06 -11.60 2.57
N LYS A 715 2.78 -12.46 3.29
CA LYS A 715 2.95 -12.43 4.74
C LYS A 715 4.36 -11.94 5.07
N PHE A 716 4.45 -10.90 5.88
CA PHE A 716 5.69 -10.36 6.43
C PHE A 716 5.82 -10.72 7.90
N GLN A 717 7.01 -11.18 8.28
CA GLN A 717 7.40 -11.37 9.68
C GLN A 717 8.78 -10.77 9.91
N MET A 718 9.01 -10.23 11.10
CA MET A 718 10.31 -9.69 11.50
C MET A 718 10.92 -10.55 12.61
N ARG A 719 11.98 -11.30 12.29
CA ARG A 719 12.72 -12.10 13.29
C ARG A 719 13.79 -11.27 14.02
N PRO A 720 14.38 -11.77 15.13
CA PRO A 720 15.43 -11.05 15.85
C PRO A 720 16.74 -10.88 15.05
N ASP A 721 17.11 -11.88 14.23
CA ASP A 721 18.29 -11.88 13.38
C ASP A 721 18.11 -12.80 12.16
N PRO A 722 18.98 -12.73 11.11
CA PRO A 722 18.80 -13.49 9.88
C PRO A 722 18.96 -15.02 9.98
N LEU A 723 19.37 -15.55 11.14
CA LEU A 723 19.54 -16.98 11.41
C LEU A 723 18.61 -17.49 12.53
N ALA A 724 17.77 -16.62 13.08
CA ALA A 724 16.79 -17.01 14.07
C ALA A 724 15.80 -18.02 13.50
N ASN A 725 15.60 -19.10 14.27
CA ASN A 725 14.53 -20.07 14.09
C ASN A 725 13.51 -19.90 15.20
#